data_AF-A0A266LZH6-F1
#
_entry.id   AF-A0A266LZH6-F1
#
_cell.length_a   1.000
_cell.length_b   1.000
_cell.length_c   1.000
_cell.angle_alpha   90.00
_cell.angle_beta   90.00
_cell.angle_gamma   90.00
#
_symmetry.space_group_name_H-M   'P 1'
#
loop_
_entity.id
_entity.type
_entity.pdbx_description
1 polymer ?
#
loop_
_entity_poly.entity_id
_entity_poly.type
_entity_poly.pdbx_seq_one_letter_code
_entity_poly.pdbx_strand_id
1 'polypeptide(L)'
;MANAENTDLLALGNEHAYPDRKGALRKSWKGMESDFSSSQNSREQLYDLDRFERGSEFAEDQDIRAAEFNWFLKSSGYETPVDYAPGVAVTRLTQQVRYLGELYRAKASAIPFTTSTFAADLDKWLSNGDNSIRQELGDPRKGGALLRTESIYGSEQVGDTLNRHELTGQEAGVAKYQGQNAGVARLFLAGYDSLTDGAGGSDWHRYFRKIMRGQLGYGGPGLQLFDNTVAAQEGAAFGVSGMSPIVENGQNYTYSLGGKGVYAVAATGSAYLDWRPGSAWKSARVYYLKQPGGGTFNIGTSDQTVAAMVSVDTVSDSFGLGFIDVSIGSGSSGRGVAVRTVTGAVCLFGGLFINSDTGFLFGNIARGGRKLADVAAQDSLLRKQWFAALQPSYFLLNGGANDKSTRTGAQHNADLTKIITDVQEVSPTTSIVLIQHNHIYGEETTFLPEQALQKIAVAKAKGVGYFDVRRLLGSYVTANMGGYMFDGTHPSDKANRAIAGYYAEQIGFSANSADPGAASYNPGGTDLVVRAGSLSTKHFVVAAGVKTQIYKLGLAAGFTNTTLRMTVCCNRNGSGLSATKLILVTVRNGTSGNSATGVTTPATAYSILDANAGDFTISAEVVSGKCIISTTPAEYDSNIVVECDYSVPYNPSAGQVIFEN
;
A
#
# COMPACT_ATOMS: atom_id res chain seq x y z
N MET A 1 68.23 -0.77 -6.21
CA MET A 1 67.91 -2.08 -6.81
C MET A 1 66.51 -2.60 -6.43
N ALA A 2 65.99 -2.37 -5.22
CA ALA A 2 64.72 -2.96 -4.74
C ALA A 2 63.39 -2.50 -5.42
N ASN A 3 63.36 -1.42 -6.21
CA ASN A 3 62.13 -1.01 -6.90
C ASN A 3 61.97 -1.67 -8.28
N ALA A 4 63.08 -2.09 -8.92
CA ALA A 4 63.02 -2.73 -10.24
C ALA A 4 62.42 -4.13 -10.16
N GLU A 5 62.70 -4.87 -9.09
CA GLU A 5 62.17 -6.22 -8.84
C GLU A 5 60.64 -6.25 -8.71
N ASN A 6 60.03 -5.29 -8.00
CA ASN A 6 58.56 -5.22 -7.92
C ASN A 6 57.91 -4.93 -9.28
N THR A 7 58.54 -4.12 -10.12
CA THR A 7 58.04 -3.84 -11.48
C THR A 7 58.19 -5.07 -12.38
N ASP A 8 59.28 -5.81 -12.23
CA ASP A 8 59.51 -7.06 -12.96
C ASP A 8 58.49 -8.14 -12.55
N LEU A 9 58.24 -8.31 -11.24
CA LEU A 9 57.21 -9.22 -10.73
C LEU A 9 55.78 -8.80 -11.11
N LEU A 10 55.51 -7.50 -11.22
CA LEU A 10 54.23 -6.99 -11.71
C LEU A 10 54.01 -7.34 -13.18
N ALA A 11 54.99 -7.07 -14.04
CA ALA A 11 54.84 -7.13 -15.49
C ALA A 11 55.11 -8.53 -16.08
N LEU A 12 56.11 -9.24 -15.55
CA LEU A 12 56.64 -10.49 -16.09
C LEU A 12 56.56 -11.67 -15.11
N GLY A 13 56.07 -11.45 -13.88
CA GLY A 13 55.91 -12.48 -12.88
C GLY A 13 54.92 -13.58 -13.30
N ASN A 14 55.31 -14.84 -13.12
CA ASN A 14 54.48 -15.99 -13.47
C ASN A 14 53.41 -16.34 -12.43
N GLU A 15 53.52 -15.78 -11.23
CA GLU A 15 52.60 -16.00 -10.12
C GLU A 15 51.40 -15.06 -10.19
N HIS A 16 50.25 -15.49 -9.67
CA HIS A 16 49.00 -14.70 -9.68
C HIS A 16 49.09 -13.43 -8.81
N ALA A 17 49.93 -13.47 -7.78
CA ALA A 17 50.23 -12.36 -6.90
C ALA A 17 51.68 -12.46 -6.41
N TYR A 18 52.26 -11.33 -5.99
CA TYR A 18 53.60 -11.24 -5.44
C TYR A 18 53.62 -10.30 -4.23
N PRO A 19 54.45 -10.55 -3.20
CA PRO A 19 54.60 -9.61 -2.08
C PRO A 19 55.40 -8.39 -2.55
N ASP A 20 54.91 -7.19 -2.25
CA ASP A 20 55.68 -5.97 -2.46
C ASP A 20 56.81 -5.83 -1.42
N ARG A 21 57.64 -4.79 -1.57
CA ARG A 21 58.76 -4.53 -0.64
C ARG A 21 58.38 -4.35 0.84
N LYS A 22 57.10 -4.14 1.15
CA LYS A 22 56.57 -4.04 2.51
C LYS A 22 55.89 -5.35 2.96
N GLY A 23 55.98 -6.41 2.15
CA GLY A 23 55.35 -7.70 2.37
C GLY A 23 53.87 -7.73 1.99
N ALA A 24 53.31 -6.67 1.41
CA ALA A 24 51.89 -6.65 1.04
C ALA A 24 51.69 -7.33 -0.32
N LEU A 25 50.82 -8.34 -0.38
CA LEU A 25 50.49 -9.04 -1.62
C LEU A 25 49.82 -8.11 -2.63
N ARG A 26 50.39 -8.03 -3.84
CA ARG A 26 49.87 -7.31 -5.00
C ARG A 26 49.56 -8.31 -6.10
N LYS A 27 48.54 -8.03 -6.90
CA LYS A 27 48.28 -8.83 -8.12
C LYS A 27 49.33 -8.52 -9.17
N SER A 28 49.81 -9.57 -9.85
CA SER A 28 50.60 -9.43 -11.07
C SER A 28 49.69 -9.10 -12.25
N TRP A 29 50.27 -8.70 -13.37
CA TRP A 29 49.55 -8.52 -14.63
C TRP A 29 48.86 -9.81 -15.07
N LYS A 30 49.56 -10.95 -14.99
CA LYS A 30 49.02 -12.28 -15.25
C LYS A 30 47.82 -12.62 -14.36
N GLY A 31 47.86 -12.24 -13.08
CA GLY A 31 46.73 -12.42 -12.17
C GLY A 31 45.52 -11.56 -12.55
N MET A 32 45.77 -10.30 -12.98
CA MET A 32 44.70 -9.43 -13.47
C MET A 32 44.09 -9.92 -14.78
N GLU A 33 44.90 -10.42 -15.71
CA GLU A 33 44.44 -11.04 -16.96
C GLU A 33 43.64 -12.32 -16.70
N SER A 34 44.12 -13.17 -15.79
CA SER A 34 43.41 -14.38 -15.36
C SER A 34 42.03 -14.05 -14.79
N ASP A 35 41.95 -13.11 -13.84
CA ASP A 35 40.66 -12.67 -13.27
C ASP A 35 39.73 -12.05 -14.31
N PHE A 36 40.29 -11.29 -15.26
CA PHE A 36 39.53 -10.70 -16.35
C PHE A 36 38.96 -11.78 -17.27
N SER A 37 39.77 -12.77 -17.69
CA SER A 37 39.34 -13.90 -18.50
C SER A 37 38.28 -14.73 -17.78
N SER A 38 38.45 -15.04 -16.50
CA SER A 38 37.43 -15.71 -15.69
C SER A 38 36.13 -14.90 -15.66
N SER A 39 36.22 -13.58 -15.49
CA SER A 39 35.04 -12.71 -15.49
C SER A 39 34.33 -12.66 -16.85
N GLN A 40 35.08 -12.69 -17.96
CA GLN A 40 34.49 -12.77 -19.30
C GLN A 40 33.77 -14.10 -19.50
N ASN A 41 34.41 -15.22 -19.15
CA ASN A 41 33.81 -16.55 -19.25
C ASN A 41 32.53 -16.67 -18.42
N SER A 42 32.52 -16.11 -17.20
CA SER A 42 31.30 -16.08 -16.38
C SER A 42 30.19 -15.24 -17.01
N ARG A 43 30.51 -14.09 -17.62
CA ARG A 43 29.51 -13.28 -18.34
C ARG A 43 28.92 -14.00 -19.54
N GLU A 44 29.75 -14.71 -20.30
CA GLU A 44 29.31 -15.51 -21.45
C GLU A 44 28.37 -16.65 -21.01
N GLN A 45 28.73 -17.39 -19.96
CA GLN A 45 27.88 -18.43 -19.39
C GLN A 45 26.53 -17.88 -18.90
N LEU A 46 26.52 -16.70 -18.27
CA LEU A 46 25.28 -16.05 -17.83
C LEU A 46 24.41 -15.62 -19.01
N TYR A 47 25.04 -15.08 -20.06
CA TYR A 47 24.32 -14.70 -21.28
C TYR A 47 23.67 -15.90 -21.96
N ASP A 48 24.38 -17.03 -22.04
CA ASP A 48 23.86 -18.25 -22.65
C ASP A 48 22.71 -18.85 -21.82
N LEU A 49 22.82 -18.84 -20.50
CA LEU A 49 21.76 -19.29 -19.60
C LEU A 49 20.51 -18.41 -19.73
N ASP A 50 20.67 -17.09 -19.66
CA ASP A 50 19.58 -16.11 -19.81
C ASP A 50 18.90 -16.20 -21.19
N ARG A 51 19.68 -16.44 -22.24
CA ARG A 51 19.15 -16.70 -23.58
C ARG A 51 18.33 -17.99 -23.63
N PHE A 52 18.80 -19.07 -23.01
CA PHE A 52 18.10 -20.34 -22.96
C PHE A 52 16.80 -20.24 -22.17
N GLU A 53 16.83 -19.62 -20.99
CA GLU A 53 15.67 -19.39 -20.13
C GLU A 53 14.58 -18.59 -20.85
N ARG A 54 14.92 -17.45 -21.46
CA ARG A 54 13.96 -16.67 -22.27
C ARG A 54 13.38 -17.46 -23.43
N GLY A 55 14.16 -18.34 -24.04
CA GLY A 55 13.68 -19.23 -25.11
C GLY A 55 12.63 -20.22 -24.59
N SER A 56 12.85 -20.77 -23.40
CA SER A 56 11.91 -21.67 -22.73
C SER A 56 10.63 -20.94 -22.32
N GLU A 57 10.76 -19.76 -21.69
CA GLU A 57 9.61 -18.92 -21.30
C GLU A 57 8.74 -18.56 -22.51
N PHE A 58 9.37 -18.16 -23.62
CA PHE A 58 8.64 -17.86 -24.85
C PHE A 58 7.86 -19.07 -25.38
N ALA A 59 8.46 -20.27 -25.34
CA ALA A 59 7.79 -21.49 -25.80
C ALA A 59 6.60 -21.86 -24.91
N GLU A 60 6.76 -21.79 -23.59
CA GLU A 60 5.68 -22.02 -22.63
C GLU A 60 4.53 -21.02 -22.83
N ASP A 61 4.84 -19.74 -23.03
CA ASP A 61 3.86 -18.70 -23.34
C ASP A 61 3.07 -19.01 -24.63
N GLN A 62 3.71 -19.56 -25.67
CA GLN A 62 3.00 -19.98 -26.89
C GLN A 62 2.05 -21.14 -26.62
N ASP A 63 2.47 -22.12 -25.83
CA ASP A 63 1.63 -23.28 -25.46
C ASP A 63 0.42 -22.85 -24.62
N ILE A 64 0.62 -21.92 -23.69
CA ILE A 64 -0.46 -21.33 -22.88
C ILE A 64 -1.46 -20.61 -23.78
N ARG A 65 -1.01 -19.73 -24.68
CA ARG A 65 -1.90 -19.02 -25.62
C ARG A 65 -2.68 -19.99 -26.50
N ALA A 66 -2.05 -21.06 -26.97
CA ALA A 66 -2.73 -22.09 -27.75
C ALA A 66 -3.79 -22.84 -26.92
N ALA A 67 -3.49 -23.15 -25.66
CA ALA A 67 -4.45 -23.77 -24.75
C ALA A 67 -5.63 -22.84 -24.42
N GLU A 68 -5.37 -21.56 -24.13
CA GLU A 68 -6.39 -20.53 -23.89
C GLU A 68 -7.29 -20.35 -25.12
N PHE A 69 -6.72 -20.28 -26.32
CA PHE A 69 -7.48 -20.18 -27.56
C PHE A 69 -8.36 -21.40 -27.80
N ASN A 70 -7.83 -22.61 -27.60
CA ASN A 70 -8.61 -23.84 -27.71
C ASN A 70 -9.74 -23.92 -26.67
N TRP A 71 -9.49 -23.43 -25.45
CA TRP A 71 -10.51 -23.35 -24.41
C TRP A 71 -11.59 -22.33 -24.74
N PHE A 72 -11.19 -21.16 -25.26
CA PHE A 72 -12.11 -20.14 -25.77
C PHE A 72 -13.03 -20.74 -26.84
N LEU A 73 -12.49 -21.43 -27.86
CA LEU A 73 -13.30 -22.09 -28.90
C LEU A 73 -14.30 -23.10 -28.33
N LYS A 74 -13.88 -23.92 -27.35
CA LYS A 74 -14.78 -24.88 -26.70
C LYS A 74 -15.90 -24.20 -25.89
N SER A 75 -15.58 -23.12 -25.20
CA SER A 75 -16.52 -22.40 -24.33
C SER A 75 -17.45 -21.44 -25.08
N SER A 76 -17.01 -20.89 -26.21
CA SER A 76 -17.79 -19.96 -27.03
C SER A 76 -18.91 -20.64 -27.82
N GLY A 77 -19.07 -21.96 -27.69
CA GLY A 77 -19.99 -22.74 -28.51
C GLY A 77 -19.60 -22.78 -29.99
N TYR A 78 -18.31 -22.52 -30.30
CA TYR A 78 -17.81 -22.62 -31.66
C TYR A 78 -17.79 -24.09 -32.09
N GLU A 79 -18.43 -24.38 -33.21
CA GLU A 79 -18.44 -25.69 -33.84
C GLU A 79 -17.77 -25.58 -35.20
N THR A 80 -16.82 -26.49 -35.48
CA THR A 80 -16.17 -26.56 -36.78
C THR A 80 -17.23 -26.83 -37.86
N PRO A 81 -17.36 -25.98 -38.90
CA PRO A 81 -18.32 -26.20 -39.96
C PRO A 81 -18.05 -27.51 -40.70
N VAL A 82 -19.12 -28.24 -41.01
CA VAL A 82 -19.04 -29.48 -41.79
C VAL A 82 -19.40 -29.16 -43.24
N ASP A 83 -18.67 -29.69 -44.22
CA ASP A 83 -19.05 -29.50 -45.62
C ASP A 83 -20.42 -30.16 -45.88
N TYR A 84 -21.28 -29.46 -46.62
CA TYR A 84 -22.63 -29.92 -46.90
C TYR A 84 -22.58 -31.16 -47.81
N ALA A 85 -23.19 -32.25 -47.34
CA ALA A 85 -23.45 -33.45 -48.10
C ALA A 85 -24.84 -34.00 -47.72
N PRO A 86 -25.52 -34.78 -48.59
CA PRO A 86 -26.71 -35.52 -48.18
C PRO A 86 -26.40 -36.45 -46.99
N GLY A 87 -27.31 -36.56 -46.02
CA GLY A 87 -27.19 -37.44 -44.86
C GLY A 87 -26.58 -36.84 -43.59
N VAL A 88 -26.22 -35.55 -43.58
CA VAL A 88 -25.71 -34.84 -42.39
C VAL A 88 -26.88 -34.51 -41.46
N ALA A 89 -26.83 -35.01 -40.23
CA ALA A 89 -27.84 -34.73 -39.21
C ALA A 89 -27.60 -33.37 -38.55
N VAL A 90 -28.57 -32.47 -38.69
CA VAL A 90 -28.57 -31.13 -38.10
C VAL A 90 -29.55 -31.13 -36.93
N THR A 91 -29.02 -31.14 -35.72
CA THR A 91 -29.78 -31.33 -34.47
C THR A 91 -29.64 -30.15 -33.51
N ARG A 92 -28.72 -29.21 -33.78
CA ARG A 92 -28.44 -28.06 -32.92
C ARG A 92 -28.34 -26.77 -33.73
N LEU A 93 -28.82 -25.68 -33.14
CA LEU A 93 -28.78 -24.33 -33.73
C LEU A 93 -27.37 -23.80 -34.02
N THR A 94 -26.38 -24.29 -33.27
CA THR A 94 -24.97 -23.91 -33.37
C THR A 94 -24.22 -24.66 -34.47
N GLN A 95 -24.79 -25.73 -35.04
CA GLN A 95 -24.17 -26.46 -36.14
C GLN A 95 -24.18 -25.64 -37.42
N GLN A 96 -23.01 -25.49 -38.02
CA GLN A 96 -22.82 -24.80 -39.29
C GLN A 96 -22.43 -25.79 -40.38
N VAL A 97 -22.91 -25.54 -41.60
CA VAL A 97 -22.50 -26.29 -42.80
C VAL A 97 -21.86 -25.35 -43.81
N ARG A 98 -20.90 -25.87 -44.58
CA ARG A 98 -20.27 -25.14 -45.69
C ARG A 98 -20.76 -25.67 -47.03
N TYR A 99 -21.30 -24.82 -47.89
CA TYR A 99 -21.71 -25.18 -49.24
C TYR A 99 -21.17 -24.16 -50.24
N LEU A 100 -20.39 -24.61 -51.23
CA LEU A 100 -19.72 -23.77 -52.22
C LEU A 100 -18.90 -22.61 -51.62
N GLY A 101 -18.28 -22.85 -50.46
CA GLY A 101 -17.48 -21.84 -49.74
C GLY A 101 -18.27 -20.93 -48.80
N GLU A 102 -19.59 -20.91 -48.91
CA GLU A 102 -20.47 -20.13 -48.03
C GLU A 102 -20.86 -20.92 -46.77
N LEU A 103 -20.94 -20.24 -45.63
CA LEU A 103 -21.37 -20.82 -44.35
C LEU A 103 -22.86 -20.62 -44.14
N TYR A 104 -23.54 -21.69 -43.74
CA TYR A 104 -24.96 -21.68 -43.44
C TYR A 104 -25.22 -22.20 -42.03
N ARG A 105 -26.19 -21.60 -41.33
CA ARG A 105 -26.77 -22.11 -40.09
C ARG A 105 -28.23 -22.48 -40.32
N ALA A 106 -28.71 -23.51 -39.63
CA ALA A 106 -30.10 -23.92 -39.77
C ALA A 106 -31.04 -22.93 -39.07
N LYS A 107 -32.23 -22.72 -39.63
CA LYS A 107 -33.32 -22.00 -38.98
C LYS A 107 -33.79 -22.80 -37.77
N ALA A 108 -34.08 -22.13 -36.66
CA ALA A 108 -34.60 -22.78 -35.44
C ALA A 108 -35.83 -23.66 -35.71
N SER A 109 -36.71 -23.22 -36.62
CA SER A 109 -37.94 -23.92 -36.99
C SER A 109 -37.72 -25.18 -37.84
N ALA A 110 -36.53 -25.37 -38.42
CA ALA A 110 -36.21 -26.50 -39.29
C ALA A 110 -35.46 -27.62 -38.56
N ILE A 111 -34.98 -27.38 -37.34
CA ILE A 111 -34.22 -28.36 -36.55
C ILE A 111 -35.21 -29.21 -35.71
N PRO A 112 -35.04 -30.55 -35.65
CA PRO A 112 -33.99 -31.34 -36.30
C PRO A 112 -34.34 -31.72 -37.75
N PHE A 113 -33.32 -31.80 -38.63
CA PHE A 113 -33.46 -32.40 -39.96
C PHE A 113 -32.17 -33.06 -40.44
N THR A 114 -32.29 -33.92 -41.45
CA THR A 114 -31.15 -34.51 -42.16
C THR A 114 -31.07 -33.92 -43.55
N THR A 115 -29.88 -33.51 -43.97
CA THR A 115 -29.66 -32.93 -45.29
C THR A 115 -29.96 -33.93 -46.41
N SER A 116 -30.46 -33.41 -47.51
CA SER A 116 -30.74 -34.11 -48.76
C SER A 116 -29.93 -33.42 -49.86
N THR A 117 -30.56 -32.68 -50.76
CA THR A 117 -29.88 -31.80 -51.73
C THR A 117 -29.96 -30.35 -51.27
N PHE A 118 -28.90 -29.57 -51.49
CA PHE A 118 -28.86 -28.19 -50.99
C PHE A 118 -30.04 -27.36 -51.52
N ALA A 119 -30.43 -27.56 -52.79
CA ALA A 119 -31.58 -26.89 -53.38
C ALA A 119 -32.92 -27.23 -52.69
N ALA A 120 -33.11 -28.49 -52.28
CA ALA A 120 -34.32 -28.93 -51.58
C ALA A 120 -34.35 -28.50 -50.11
N ASP A 121 -33.18 -28.23 -49.52
CA ASP A 121 -33.05 -27.80 -48.13
C ASP A 121 -32.83 -26.29 -47.97
N LEU A 122 -32.81 -25.54 -49.07
CA LEU A 122 -32.45 -24.11 -49.09
C LEU A 122 -33.30 -23.27 -48.13
N ASP A 123 -34.59 -23.59 -48.00
CA ASP A 123 -35.52 -22.91 -47.11
C ASP A 123 -35.27 -23.17 -45.62
N LYS A 124 -34.51 -24.22 -45.28
CA LYS A 124 -34.12 -24.59 -43.91
C LYS A 124 -32.86 -23.86 -43.45
N TRP A 125 -32.12 -23.23 -44.36
CA TRP A 125 -30.85 -22.58 -44.09
C TRP A 125 -30.95 -21.06 -44.02
N LEU A 126 -30.02 -20.46 -43.28
CA LEU A 126 -29.71 -19.03 -43.25
C LEU A 126 -28.22 -18.88 -43.60
N SER A 127 -27.88 -18.03 -44.57
CA SER A 127 -26.48 -17.70 -44.83
C SER A 127 -25.91 -16.90 -43.64
N ASN A 128 -24.75 -17.34 -43.14
CA ASN A 128 -24.02 -16.65 -42.10
C ASN A 128 -23.16 -15.50 -42.65
N GLY A 129 -22.74 -15.57 -43.93
CA GLY A 129 -21.83 -14.60 -44.55
C GLY A 129 -22.41 -13.19 -44.68
N ASP A 130 -23.74 -13.05 -44.76
CA ASP A 130 -24.40 -11.76 -44.96
C ASP A 130 -24.78 -11.06 -43.63
N ASN A 131 -24.82 -11.78 -42.51
CA ASN A 131 -25.31 -11.26 -41.23
C ASN A 131 -24.26 -10.42 -40.48
N SER A 132 -22.97 -10.75 -40.59
CA SER A 132 -21.87 -9.97 -40.00
C SER A 132 -21.63 -8.66 -40.76
N ILE A 133 -21.70 -8.69 -42.10
CA ILE A 133 -21.50 -7.51 -42.96
C ILE A 133 -22.62 -6.47 -42.77
N ARG A 134 -23.89 -6.90 -42.64
CA ARG A 134 -25.02 -5.97 -42.39
C ARG A 134 -24.98 -5.33 -41.01
N GLN A 135 -24.40 -6.01 -40.01
CA GLN A 135 -24.25 -5.47 -38.67
C GLN A 135 -23.15 -4.39 -38.60
N GLU A 136 -22.07 -4.53 -39.38
CA GLU A 136 -21.00 -3.54 -39.44
C GLU A 136 -21.30 -2.34 -40.34
N LEU A 137 -22.10 -2.53 -41.40
CA LEU A 137 -22.54 -1.44 -42.28
C LEU A 137 -23.70 -0.61 -41.70
N GLY A 138 -24.43 -1.14 -40.72
CA GLY A 138 -25.53 -0.43 -40.05
C GLY A 138 -25.07 0.57 -38.97
N ASP A 139 -23.82 0.44 -38.49
CA ASP A 139 -23.24 1.36 -37.50
C ASP A 139 -22.28 2.34 -38.19
N PRO A 140 -22.61 3.65 -38.27
CA PRO A 140 -21.76 4.65 -38.90
C PRO A 140 -20.38 4.79 -38.23
N ARG A 141 -20.16 4.20 -37.03
CA ARG A 141 -18.89 4.25 -36.31
C ARG A 141 -17.99 3.03 -36.53
N LYS A 142 -18.47 1.97 -37.17
CA LYS A 142 -17.73 0.69 -37.25
C LYS A 142 -17.39 0.20 -38.66
N GLY A 143 -18.12 0.64 -39.69
CA GLY A 143 -17.78 0.31 -41.08
C GLY A 143 -18.08 1.40 -42.10
N GLY A 144 -19.16 2.17 -41.90
CA GLY A 144 -19.60 3.20 -42.87
C GLY A 144 -18.62 4.37 -43.07
N ALA A 145 -17.77 4.66 -42.09
CA ALA A 145 -16.81 5.76 -42.16
C ALA A 145 -15.58 5.47 -43.06
N LEU A 146 -15.21 4.21 -43.27
CA LEU A 146 -14.06 3.83 -44.10
C LEU A 146 -14.30 3.96 -45.61
N LEU A 147 -15.57 3.99 -46.04
CA LEU A 147 -15.96 4.16 -47.44
C LEU A 147 -16.34 5.60 -47.81
N ARG A 148 -16.42 6.51 -46.82
CA ARG A 148 -16.54 7.94 -47.09
C ARG A 148 -15.15 8.55 -47.10
N THR A 149 -14.70 8.92 -48.30
CA THR A 149 -13.52 9.77 -48.51
C THR A 149 -13.79 11.19 -47.97
N GLU A 150 -13.78 11.34 -46.65
CA GLU A 150 -13.50 12.63 -46.02
C GLU A 150 -12.21 12.52 -45.22
N SER A 151 -11.28 13.38 -45.59
CA SER A 151 -9.93 13.49 -45.09
C SER A 151 -9.89 13.70 -43.58
N ILE A 152 -9.46 12.69 -42.83
CA ILE A 152 -9.02 12.87 -41.44
C ILE A 152 -7.52 13.19 -41.48
N TYR A 153 -7.22 14.48 -41.58
CA TYR A 153 -5.97 15.05 -41.09
C TYR A 153 -5.99 15.01 -39.56
N GLY A 154 -5.11 14.23 -38.95
CA GLY A 154 -4.96 14.17 -37.49
C GLY A 154 -4.08 13.02 -37.07
N SER A 155 -2.83 13.33 -36.78
CA SER A 155 -1.71 12.41 -36.50
C SER A 155 -1.82 11.66 -35.17
N GLU A 156 -2.52 10.54 -35.13
CA GLU A 156 -2.19 9.49 -34.17
C GLU A 156 -1.97 8.19 -34.95
N GLN A 157 -0.70 7.74 -34.98
CA GLN A 157 -0.35 6.48 -35.60
C GLN A 157 -1.01 5.35 -34.82
N VAL A 158 -1.59 4.39 -35.53
CA VAL A 158 -2.19 3.16 -34.98
C VAL A 158 -1.24 2.41 -34.03
N GLY A 159 0.08 2.63 -34.14
CA GLY A 159 1.09 2.14 -33.20
C GLY A 159 0.98 2.69 -31.78
N ASP A 160 0.54 3.94 -31.57
CA ASP A 160 0.35 4.53 -30.24
C ASP A 160 -0.89 4.01 -29.51
N THR A 161 -1.85 3.46 -30.27
CA THR A 161 -3.03 2.79 -29.72
C THR A 161 -2.74 1.34 -29.36
N LEU A 162 -1.87 0.65 -30.12
CA LEU A 162 -1.42 -0.71 -29.84
C LEU A 162 -0.47 -0.80 -28.65
N ASN A 163 0.48 0.13 -28.51
CA ASN A 163 1.37 0.19 -27.34
C ASN A 163 0.64 0.51 -26.04
N ARG A 164 -0.51 1.21 -26.11
CA ARG A 164 -1.38 1.40 -24.94
C ARG A 164 -2.09 0.11 -24.54
N HIS A 165 -2.45 -0.75 -25.49
CA HIS A 165 -3.18 -1.97 -25.19
C HIS A 165 -2.32 -3.09 -24.59
N GLU A 166 -1.06 -3.25 -25.02
CA GLU A 166 -0.13 -4.24 -24.41
C GLU A 166 0.27 -3.89 -22.98
N LEU A 167 0.27 -2.60 -22.60
CA LEU A 167 0.47 -2.18 -21.20
C LEU A 167 -0.82 -2.31 -20.35
N THR A 168 -2.01 -2.17 -20.93
CA THR A 168 -3.28 -2.26 -20.18
C THR A 168 -3.73 -3.69 -19.86
N GLY A 169 -3.18 -4.72 -20.52
CA GLY A 169 -3.46 -6.12 -20.20
C GLY A 169 -2.90 -6.58 -18.84
N GLN A 170 -1.92 -5.85 -18.27
CA GLN A 170 -1.31 -6.12 -16.95
C GLN A 170 -1.71 -5.11 -15.86
N GLU A 171 -2.35 -3.98 -16.20
CA GLU A 171 -2.91 -3.02 -15.22
C GLU A 171 -4.34 -3.38 -14.76
N ALA A 172 -4.89 -4.54 -15.17
CA ALA A 172 -6.22 -4.98 -14.77
C ALA A 172 -6.25 -5.37 -13.28
N GLY A 173 -6.51 -4.39 -12.40
CA GLY A 173 -7.10 -4.65 -11.07
C GLY A 173 -6.64 -3.76 -9.92
N VAL A 174 -5.46 -3.15 -9.97
CA VAL A 174 -5.09 -2.18 -8.92
C VAL A 174 -5.63 -0.83 -9.34
N ALA A 175 -6.80 -0.46 -8.82
CA ALA A 175 -7.21 0.94 -8.85
C ALA A 175 -6.06 1.76 -8.26
N LYS A 176 -5.30 2.46 -9.12
CA LYS A 176 -4.30 3.46 -8.69
C LYS A 176 -4.99 4.31 -7.63
N TYR A 177 -4.37 4.46 -6.47
CA TYR A 177 -4.94 5.14 -5.30
C TYR A 177 -5.73 6.38 -5.72
N GLN A 178 -7.05 6.29 -5.78
CA GLN A 178 -7.90 7.38 -6.22
C GLN A 178 -8.26 8.28 -5.03
N GLY A 179 -7.27 8.72 -4.24
CA GLY A 179 -7.40 9.87 -3.33
C GLY A 179 -8.57 9.92 -2.31
N GLN A 180 -9.43 8.90 -2.22
CA GLN A 180 -10.84 9.17 -1.91
C GLN A 180 -11.14 9.34 -0.41
N ASN A 181 -10.15 9.20 0.46
CA ASN A 181 -10.32 9.44 1.90
C ASN A 181 -9.08 10.08 2.50
N ALA A 182 -8.66 11.25 2.02
CA ALA A 182 -7.73 12.09 2.78
C ALA A 182 -8.38 12.39 4.14
N GLY A 183 -7.86 11.81 5.24
CA GLY A 183 -8.40 12.03 6.59
C GLY A 183 -8.83 10.77 7.37
N VAL A 184 -8.52 9.55 6.93
CA VAL A 184 -8.73 8.32 7.72
C VAL A 184 -7.43 7.54 7.86
N ALA A 185 -7.20 6.96 9.04
CA ALA A 185 -6.08 6.08 9.31
C ALA A 185 -6.21 4.80 8.47
N ARG A 186 -5.14 4.42 7.78
CA ARG A 186 -5.16 3.35 6.78
C ARG A 186 -4.39 2.16 7.29
N LEU A 187 -5.09 1.07 7.57
CA LEU A 187 -4.49 -0.20 7.95
C LEU A 187 -4.04 -0.97 6.71
N PHE A 188 -2.73 -1.20 6.63
CA PHE A 188 -2.10 -2.14 5.69
C PHE A 188 -1.84 -3.44 6.44
N LEU A 189 -2.55 -4.50 6.05
CA LEU A 189 -2.37 -5.84 6.60
C LEU A 189 -1.49 -6.65 5.65
N ALA A 190 -0.54 -7.43 6.16
CA ALA A 190 0.39 -8.15 5.30
C ALA A 190 0.76 -9.56 5.80
N GLY A 191 0.85 -10.45 4.80
CA GLY A 191 1.61 -11.70 4.82
C GLY A 191 1.01 -12.86 5.60
N TYR A 192 1.52 -14.06 5.33
CA TYR A 192 1.24 -15.26 6.10
C TYR A 192 2.51 -16.04 6.46
N ASP A 193 3.60 -15.93 5.68
CA ASP A 193 4.80 -16.76 5.81
C ASP A 193 6.09 -15.97 6.16
N SER A 194 7.23 -16.66 6.20
CA SER A 194 8.53 -16.07 6.56
C SER A 194 9.01 -14.96 5.61
N LEU A 195 8.51 -14.91 4.36
CA LEU A 195 8.88 -13.85 3.42
C LEU A 195 8.23 -12.51 3.76
N THR A 196 7.26 -12.52 4.69
CA THR A 196 6.75 -11.31 5.34
C THR A 196 7.20 -11.18 6.78
N ASP A 197 7.28 -12.28 7.55
CA ASP A 197 7.74 -12.25 8.95
C ASP A 197 9.22 -11.80 9.08
N GLY A 198 10.00 -12.01 8.02
CA GLY A 198 11.42 -11.67 7.95
C GLY A 198 12.34 -12.83 8.35
N ALA A 199 13.61 -12.71 7.97
CA ALA A 199 14.68 -13.63 8.32
C ALA A 199 16.01 -12.86 8.44
N GLY A 200 16.97 -13.40 9.19
CA GLY A 200 18.30 -12.76 9.34
C GLY A 200 18.27 -11.37 9.96
N GLY A 201 17.24 -11.02 10.73
CA GLY A 201 17.07 -9.69 11.35
C GLY A 201 16.53 -8.60 10.41
N SER A 202 16.17 -8.96 9.18
CA SER A 202 15.62 -8.07 8.16
C SER A 202 14.24 -8.53 7.67
N ASP A 203 13.43 -7.55 7.30
CA ASP A 203 12.09 -7.71 6.74
C ASP A 203 11.77 -6.49 5.85
N TRP A 204 11.00 -6.69 4.77
CA TRP A 204 10.65 -5.59 3.86
C TRP A 204 9.69 -4.60 4.52
N HIS A 205 8.82 -5.07 5.43
CA HIS A 205 7.79 -4.21 5.99
C HIS A 205 8.37 -3.09 6.85
N ARG A 206 9.52 -3.27 7.52
CA ARG A 206 10.21 -2.21 8.25
C ARG A 206 10.57 -1.04 7.33
N TYR A 207 11.01 -1.32 6.10
CA TYR A 207 11.30 -0.28 5.11
C TYR A 207 10.03 0.30 4.51
N PHE A 208 9.06 -0.54 4.21
CA PHE A 208 7.77 -0.12 3.67
C PHE A 208 7.05 0.85 4.63
N ARG A 209 7.04 0.55 5.93
CA ARG A 209 6.45 1.43 6.96
C ARG A 209 7.09 2.83 6.93
N LYS A 210 8.40 2.94 6.75
CA LYS A 210 9.10 4.24 6.68
C LYS A 210 8.63 5.06 5.48
N ILE A 211 8.59 4.43 4.31
CA ILE A 211 8.11 5.03 3.06
C ILE A 211 6.68 5.52 3.23
N MET A 212 5.80 4.64 3.72
CA MET A 212 4.38 4.93 3.86
C MET A 212 4.09 6.00 4.92
N ARG A 213 4.83 6.05 6.03
CA ARG A 213 4.71 7.14 7.01
C ARG A 213 5.16 8.48 6.45
N GLY A 214 6.19 8.51 5.62
CA GLY A 214 6.60 9.72 4.92
C GLY A 214 5.52 10.30 4.00
N GLN A 215 4.68 9.43 3.43
CA GLN A 215 3.62 9.82 2.50
C GLN A 215 2.28 10.06 3.17
N LEU A 216 1.93 9.26 4.18
CA LEU A 216 0.60 9.25 4.78
C LEU A 216 0.57 9.86 6.18
N GLY A 217 1.72 10.03 6.83
CA GLY A 217 1.81 10.37 8.25
C GLY A 217 1.75 9.13 9.15
N TYR A 218 2.00 9.32 10.45
CA TYR A 218 2.03 8.25 11.45
C TYR A 218 0.64 8.05 12.08
N GLY A 219 -0.03 6.95 11.71
CA GLY A 219 -1.34 6.59 12.25
C GLY A 219 -1.28 5.87 13.59
N GLY A 220 -0.14 5.28 13.95
CA GLY A 220 0.05 4.52 15.20
C GLY A 220 0.92 3.28 14.98
N PRO A 221 1.12 2.46 16.03
CA PRO A 221 1.87 1.21 15.92
C PRO A 221 1.19 0.17 15.02
N GLY A 222 -0.13 0.25 14.86
CA GLY A 222 -0.90 -0.69 14.04
C GLY A 222 -1.25 -1.98 14.78
N LEU A 223 -1.51 -3.05 14.03
CA LEU A 223 -1.91 -4.35 14.60
C LEU A 223 -0.67 -5.10 15.11
N GLN A 224 -0.64 -5.35 16.41
CA GLN A 224 0.42 -6.10 17.09
C GLN A 224 -0.19 -7.31 17.78
N LEU A 225 0.16 -8.51 17.31
CA LEU A 225 -0.27 -9.77 17.93
C LEU A 225 0.56 -10.04 19.19
N PHE A 226 -0.06 -10.55 20.25
CA PHE A 226 0.60 -10.77 21.53
C PHE A 226 1.52 -11.98 21.46
N ASP A 227 2.79 -11.74 21.13
CA ASP A 227 3.83 -12.74 20.97
C ASP A 227 5.21 -12.12 21.23
N ASN A 228 6.17 -12.90 21.75
CA ASN A 228 7.52 -12.41 22.03
C ASN A 228 8.27 -11.97 20.77
N THR A 229 8.07 -12.66 19.65
CA THR A 229 8.72 -12.34 18.38
C THR A 229 8.20 -11.00 17.86
N VAL A 230 6.88 -10.80 17.94
CA VAL A 230 6.24 -9.54 17.56
C VAL A 230 6.72 -8.42 18.48
N ALA A 231 6.83 -8.66 19.78
CA ALA A 231 7.33 -7.66 20.72
C ALA A 231 8.74 -7.19 20.34
N ALA A 232 9.64 -8.13 20.01
CA ALA A 232 10.99 -7.82 19.55
C ALA A 232 11.01 -7.06 18.21
N GLN A 233 10.22 -7.50 17.23
CA GLN A 233 10.12 -6.85 15.90
C GLN A 233 9.58 -5.42 16.00
N GLU A 234 8.61 -5.19 16.88
CA GLU A 234 7.91 -3.92 17.05
C GLU A 234 8.57 -2.98 18.09
N GLY A 235 9.64 -3.44 18.74
CA GLY A 235 10.26 -2.72 19.86
C GLY A 235 9.30 -2.52 21.04
N ALA A 236 8.30 -3.39 21.19
CA ALA A 236 7.35 -3.37 22.29
C ALA A 236 7.92 -4.11 23.51
N ALA A 237 7.50 -3.71 24.71
CA ALA A 237 7.72 -4.51 25.91
C ALA A 237 6.51 -5.41 26.17
N PHE A 238 6.76 -6.68 26.45
CA PHE A 238 5.73 -7.68 26.67
C PHE A 238 5.97 -8.43 27.98
N GLY A 239 5.00 -8.38 28.88
CA GLY A 239 4.98 -9.15 30.11
C GLY A 239 3.75 -10.05 30.14
N VAL A 240 3.93 -11.33 30.46
CA VAL A 240 2.83 -12.29 30.57
C VAL A 240 3.13 -13.28 31.69
N SER A 241 2.11 -13.64 32.48
CA SER A 241 2.21 -14.66 33.52
C SER A 241 0.90 -15.42 33.65
N GLY A 242 0.99 -16.72 33.93
CA GLY A 242 -0.18 -17.61 34.06
C GLY A 242 -0.96 -17.83 32.76
N MET A 243 -0.38 -17.47 31.60
CA MET A 243 -0.92 -17.70 30.27
C MET A 243 0.16 -18.32 29.37
N SER A 244 -0.26 -19.12 28.40
CA SER A 244 0.60 -19.80 27.44
C SER A 244 0.50 -19.16 26.06
N PRO A 245 1.58 -19.12 25.26
CA PRO A 245 1.50 -18.67 23.87
C PRO A 245 0.66 -19.64 23.03
N ILE A 246 -0.02 -19.12 22.00
CA ILE A 246 -0.69 -19.95 21.00
C ILE A 246 0.37 -20.72 20.19
N VAL A 247 0.30 -22.04 20.28
CA VAL A 247 1.18 -22.95 19.55
C VAL A 247 0.53 -23.40 18.24
N GLU A 248 1.37 -23.72 17.26
CA GLU A 248 0.92 -24.25 15.97
C GLU A 248 0.15 -25.56 16.16
N ASN A 249 -0.89 -25.76 15.35
CA ASN A 249 -1.81 -26.92 15.41
C ASN A 249 -2.61 -27.05 16.72
N GLY A 250 -2.50 -26.11 17.67
CA GLY A 250 -3.38 -26.06 18.84
C GLY A 250 -4.79 -25.56 18.49
N GLN A 251 -5.79 -25.87 19.31
CA GLN A 251 -7.18 -25.43 19.07
C GLN A 251 -7.29 -23.91 18.84
N ASN A 252 -6.60 -23.11 19.67
CA ASN A 252 -6.61 -21.65 19.56
C ASN A 252 -5.91 -21.10 18.31
N TYR A 253 -5.05 -21.90 17.67
CA TYR A 253 -4.37 -21.53 16.42
C TYR A 253 -5.37 -21.34 15.27
N THR A 254 -6.42 -22.15 15.23
CA THR A 254 -7.46 -22.09 14.21
C THR A 254 -8.25 -20.78 14.22
N TYR A 255 -8.28 -20.09 15.38
CA TYR A 255 -9.05 -18.85 15.57
C TYR A 255 -8.18 -17.58 15.52
N SER A 256 -6.85 -17.72 15.55
CA SER A 256 -5.93 -16.59 15.48
C SER A 256 -5.58 -16.24 14.04
N LEU A 257 -5.82 -14.99 13.64
CA LEU A 257 -5.50 -14.51 12.29
C LEU A 257 -4.04 -14.76 11.89
N GLY A 258 -3.09 -14.51 12.81
CA GLY A 258 -1.66 -14.72 12.61
C GLY A 258 -1.09 -16.01 13.21
N GLY A 259 -1.93 -16.85 13.83
CA GLY A 259 -1.45 -17.99 14.62
C GLY A 259 -0.63 -17.58 15.84
N LYS A 260 -0.83 -16.36 16.35
CA LYS A 260 -0.13 -15.72 17.48
C LYS A 260 -1.15 -15.24 18.53
N GLY A 261 -0.71 -15.08 19.77
CA GLY A 261 -1.56 -14.70 20.90
C GLY A 261 -1.19 -15.48 22.16
N VAL A 262 -1.95 -15.28 23.24
CA VAL A 262 -1.80 -16.01 24.50
C VAL A 262 -3.14 -16.52 25.01
N TYR A 263 -3.14 -17.59 25.78
CA TYR A 263 -4.34 -18.16 26.36
C TYR A 263 -4.12 -18.78 27.74
N ALA A 264 -5.19 -18.88 28.51
CA ALA A 264 -5.28 -19.68 29.73
C ALA A 264 -6.51 -20.57 29.64
N VAL A 265 -6.41 -21.81 30.14
CA VAL A 265 -7.51 -22.79 30.10
C VAL A 265 -8.37 -22.70 31.36
N ALA A 266 -7.76 -22.41 32.51
CA ALA A 266 -8.42 -22.36 33.81
C ALA A 266 -7.68 -21.39 34.76
N ALA A 267 -7.63 -20.11 34.41
CA ALA A 267 -6.97 -19.11 35.25
C ALA A 267 -7.75 -18.86 36.56
N THR A 268 -7.04 -18.51 37.63
CA THR A 268 -7.59 -18.33 38.99
C THR A 268 -7.62 -16.88 39.46
N GLY A 269 -7.34 -15.92 38.57
CA GLY A 269 -7.32 -14.48 38.88
C GLY A 269 -5.93 -13.87 39.04
N SER A 270 -4.85 -14.67 39.04
CA SER A 270 -3.47 -14.17 39.14
C SER A 270 -2.76 -13.97 37.79
N ALA A 271 -3.31 -14.56 36.72
CA ALA A 271 -2.75 -14.43 35.38
C ALA A 271 -2.93 -13.00 34.84
N TYR A 272 -1.94 -12.55 34.06
CA TYR A 272 -1.91 -11.19 33.52
C TYR A 272 -1.16 -11.12 32.18
N LEU A 273 -1.43 -10.02 31.46
CA LEU A 273 -0.69 -9.58 30.29
C LEU A 273 -0.45 -8.06 30.36
N ASP A 274 0.73 -7.60 29.98
CA ASP A 274 1.09 -6.18 29.85
C ASP A 274 1.80 -6.00 28.51
N TRP A 275 1.23 -5.20 27.62
CA TRP A 275 1.77 -4.92 26.30
C TRP A 275 2.01 -3.42 26.13
N ARG A 276 3.25 -3.03 25.87
CA ARG A 276 3.69 -1.63 25.77
C ARG A 276 4.28 -1.37 24.40
N PRO A 277 3.51 -0.77 23.46
CA PRO A 277 4.01 -0.47 22.13
C PRO A 277 5.27 0.41 22.19
N GLY A 278 6.24 0.17 21.29
CA GLY A 278 7.48 0.95 21.23
C GLY A 278 7.32 2.38 20.70
N SER A 279 6.09 2.83 20.43
CA SER A 279 5.79 4.14 19.84
C SER A 279 4.44 4.68 20.33
N ALA A 280 4.18 5.97 20.10
CA ALA A 280 3.00 6.65 20.62
C ALA A 280 1.69 6.05 20.10
N TRP A 281 0.68 5.97 20.96
CA TRP A 281 -0.67 5.52 20.65
C TRP A 281 -1.66 6.32 21.52
N LYS A 282 -2.96 6.28 21.18
CA LYS A 282 -4.07 6.96 21.88
C LYS A 282 -5.18 6.00 22.26
N SER A 283 -5.49 5.07 21.36
CA SER A 283 -6.46 4.01 21.58
C SER A 283 -5.94 2.68 21.06
N ALA A 284 -6.45 1.59 21.63
CA ALA A 284 -6.14 0.24 21.25
C ALA A 284 -7.43 -0.59 21.20
N ARG A 285 -7.68 -1.27 20.09
CA ARG A 285 -8.72 -2.30 20.00
C ARG A 285 -8.11 -3.66 20.29
N VAL A 286 -8.47 -4.28 21.40
CA VAL A 286 -7.89 -5.55 21.85
C VAL A 286 -8.83 -6.70 21.51
N TYR A 287 -8.30 -7.71 20.82
CA TYR A 287 -9.07 -8.83 20.29
C TYR A 287 -8.93 -10.08 21.16
N TYR A 288 -10.05 -10.77 21.39
CA TYR A 288 -10.13 -11.95 22.23
C TYR A 288 -11.10 -12.99 21.65
N LEU A 289 -11.01 -14.23 22.13
CA LEU A 289 -11.92 -15.30 21.73
C LEU A 289 -13.12 -15.35 22.68
N LYS A 290 -14.32 -15.22 22.13
CA LYS A 290 -15.57 -15.66 22.78
C LYS A 290 -15.69 -17.18 22.58
N GLN A 291 -16.02 -17.92 23.63
CA GLN A 291 -16.03 -19.38 23.58
C GLN A 291 -16.91 -20.04 24.64
N PRO A 292 -17.36 -21.30 24.40
CA PRO A 292 -17.99 -22.13 25.42
C PRO A 292 -17.07 -22.33 26.62
N GLY A 293 -17.63 -22.16 27.82
CA GLY A 293 -16.84 -22.23 29.05
C GLY A 293 -15.79 -21.11 29.16
N GLY A 294 -16.02 -19.97 28.48
CA GLY A 294 -15.21 -18.77 28.58
C GLY A 294 -15.01 -18.27 30.01
N GLY A 295 -14.14 -17.30 30.16
CA GLY A 295 -13.73 -16.72 31.42
C GLY A 295 -13.97 -15.23 31.49
N THR A 296 -13.32 -14.57 32.44
CA THR A 296 -13.36 -13.11 32.55
C THR A 296 -11.97 -12.53 32.71
N PHE A 297 -11.80 -11.25 32.38
CA PHE A 297 -10.59 -10.50 32.66
C PHE A 297 -10.91 -9.01 32.82
N ASN A 298 -10.03 -8.27 33.50
CA ASN A 298 -10.08 -6.80 33.52
C ASN A 298 -9.04 -6.23 32.57
N ILE A 299 -9.40 -5.20 31.82
CA ILE A 299 -8.51 -4.55 30.86
C ILE A 299 -8.54 -3.02 30.95
N GLY A 300 -7.38 -2.40 30.79
CA GLY A 300 -7.22 -0.95 30.73
C GLY A 300 -5.82 -0.56 30.33
N THR A 301 -5.42 0.67 30.64
CA THR A 301 -4.04 1.12 30.47
C THR A 301 -3.15 0.54 31.58
N SER A 302 -1.86 0.31 31.29
CA SER A 302 -0.94 -0.39 32.21
C SER A 302 -0.74 0.26 33.58
N ASP A 303 -1.15 1.53 33.75
CA ASP A 303 -1.05 2.29 34.97
C ASP A 303 -2.38 2.47 35.72
N GLN A 304 -3.48 1.96 35.18
CA GLN A 304 -4.76 1.94 35.89
C GLN A 304 -4.77 0.92 37.02
N THR A 305 -5.52 1.23 38.08
CA THR A 305 -5.89 0.23 39.09
C THR A 305 -6.94 -0.71 38.51
N VAL A 306 -7.00 -1.95 39.00
CA VAL A 306 -7.99 -2.95 38.53
C VAL A 306 -9.42 -2.44 38.67
N ALA A 307 -9.73 -1.65 39.71
CA ALA A 307 -11.04 -1.06 39.92
C ALA A 307 -11.46 -0.05 38.82
N ALA A 308 -10.51 0.54 38.12
CA ALA A 308 -10.75 1.47 37.01
C ALA A 308 -10.73 0.77 35.64
N MET A 309 -10.39 -0.53 35.59
CA MET A 309 -10.33 -1.32 34.36
C MET A 309 -11.71 -1.89 33.99
N VAL A 310 -11.96 -2.03 32.69
CA VAL A 310 -13.19 -2.62 32.17
C VAL A 310 -13.16 -4.14 32.38
N SER A 311 -14.22 -4.69 32.97
CA SER A 311 -14.40 -6.14 33.06
C SER A 311 -14.98 -6.69 31.77
N VAL A 312 -14.38 -7.74 31.22
CA VAL A 312 -14.81 -8.42 30.00
C VAL A 312 -15.15 -9.87 30.33
N ASP A 313 -16.31 -10.30 29.83
CA ASP A 313 -16.76 -11.70 29.85
C ASP A 313 -16.57 -12.31 28.45
N THR A 314 -15.92 -13.47 28.38
CA THR A 314 -15.65 -14.21 27.15
C THR A 314 -16.56 -15.43 26.95
N VAL A 315 -17.50 -15.67 27.87
CA VAL A 315 -18.48 -16.77 27.75
C VAL A 315 -19.38 -16.55 26.53
N SER A 316 -19.52 -17.60 25.72
CA SER A 316 -20.47 -17.65 24.60
C SER A 316 -20.82 -19.10 24.26
N ASP A 317 -22.00 -19.34 23.71
CA ASP A 317 -22.40 -20.69 23.27
C ASP A 317 -21.66 -21.16 22.01
N SER A 318 -20.93 -20.27 21.34
CA SER A 318 -20.15 -20.55 20.14
C SER A 318 -18.81 -19.83 20.14
N PHE A 319 -17.89 -20.31 19.30
CA PHE A 319 -16.61 -19.63 19.08
C PHE A 319 -16.82 -18.39 18.21
N GLY A 320 -16.24 -17.27 18.62
CA GLY A 320 -16.30 -16.02 17.85
C GLY A 320 -15.28 -14.99 18.29
N LEU A 321 -15.04 -14.00 17.43
CA LEU A 321 -14.15 -12.89 17.73
C LEU A 321 -14.87 -11.85 18.61
N GLY A 322 -14.31 -11.57 19.77
CA GLY A 322 -14.65 -10.41 20.58
C GLY A 322 -13.57 -9.33 20.46
N PHE A 323 -13.96 -8.08 20.71
CA PHE A 323 -13.00 -7.00 20.90
C PHE A 323 -13.48 -5.99 21.94
N ILE A 324 -12.53 -5.26 22.52
CA ILE A 324 -12.78 -4.19 23.47
C ILE A 324 -11.84 -3.02 23.16
N ASP A 325 -12.38 -1.81 23.17
CA ASP A 325 -11.63 -0.59 22.91
C ASP A 325 -11.11 0.00 24.23
N VAL A 326 -9.79 0.26 24.28
CA VAL A 326 -9.08 0.87 25.40
C VAL A 326 -8.55 2.21 24.92
N SER A 327 -8.80 3.29 25.65
CA SER A 327 -8.27 4.62 25.33
C SER A 327 -7.42 5.15 26.48
N ILE A 328 -6.38 5.92 26.16
CA ILE A 328 -5.61 6.66 27.16
C ILE A 328 -6.50 7.77 27.72
N GLY A 329 -6.96 7.59 28.95
CA GLY A 329 -7.74 8.60 29.66
C GLY A 329 -6.86 9.75 30.17
N SER A 330 -7.50 10.86 30.55
CA SER A 330 -6.82 11.99 31.20
C SER A 330 -6.10 11.51 32.48
N GLY A 331 -4.78 11.71 32.53
CA GLY A 331 -3.95 11.32 33.69
C GLY A 331 -3.35 9.92 33.63
N SER A 332 -3.66 9.12 32.61
CA SER A 332 -2.89 7.91 32.30
C SER A 332 -1.61 8.31 31.56
N SER A 333 -0.49 7.77 32.00
CA SER A 333 0.76 7.76 31.26
C SER A 333 0.58 7.14 29.87
N GLY A 334 -0.33 6.18 29.69
CA GLY A 334 -0.54 5.50 28.41
C GLY A 334 0.59 4.53 28.04
N ARG A 335 1.28 3.98 29.04
CA ARG A 335 2.48 3.13 28.84
C ARG A 335 2.21 1.85 28.04
N GLY A 336 0.95 1.42 27.99
CA GLY A 336 0.55 0.21 27.30
C GLY A 336 -0.86 -0.20 27.68
N VAL A 337 -1.26 -1.38 27.21
CA VAL A 337 -2.48 -2.09 27.58
C VAL A 337 -2.13 -3.15 28.61
N ALA A 338 -2.91 -3.22 29.68
CA ALA A 338 -2.81 -4.26 30.69
C ALA A 338 -4.10 -5.06 30.78
N VAL A 339 -3.94 -6.38 30.83
CA VAL A 339 -4.96 -7.33 31.25
C VAL A 339 -4.58 -7.88 32.62
N ARG A 340 -5.55 -7.91 33.53
CA ARG A 340 -5.41 -8.36 34.92
C ARG A 340 -6.57 -9.28 35.27
N THR A 341 -6.45 -9.94 36.44
CA THR A 341 -7.56 -10.69 37.06
C THR A 341 -8.21 -11.71 36.12
N VAL A 342 -7.40 -12.38 35.31
CA VAL A 342 -7.90 -13.37 34.34
C VAL A 342 -8.42 -14.60 35.10
N THR A 343 -9.67 -14.97 34.89
CA THR A 343 -10.31 -16.17 35.46
C THR A 343 -10.90 -17.05 34.35
N GLY A 344 -10.94 -18.37 34.54
CA GLY A 344 -11.51 -19.31 33.56
C GLY A 344 -10.69 -19.45 32.26
N ALA A 345 -11.37 -19.74 31.15
CA ALA A 345 -10.75 -19.92 29.84
C ALA A 345 -10.75 -18.62 29.05
N VAL A 346 -9.56 -18.02 28.85
CA VAL A 346 -9.39 -16.74 28.14
C VAL A 346 -8.31 -16.89 27.06
N CYS A 347 -8.57 -16.38 25.86
CA CYS A 347 -7.60 -16.31 24.77
C CYS A 347 -7.58 -14.88 24.20
N LEU A 348 -6.38 -14.29 24.14
CA LEU A 348 -6.12 -12.92 23.70
C LEU A 348 -5.19 -12.97 22.49
N PHE A 349 -5.57 -12.31 21.39
CA PHE A 349 -4.83 -12.42 20.13
C PHE A 349 -3.82 -11.28 19.92
N GLY A 350 -4.21 -10.04 20.26
CA GLY A 350 -3.43 -8.85 19.97
C GLY A 350 -4.23 -7.56 20.12
N GLY A 351 -3.59 -6.43 19.78
CA GLY A 351 -4.22 -5.12 19.76
C GLY A 351 -3.94 -4.35 18.47
N LEU A 352 -4.95 -3.63 17.96
CA LEU A 352 -4.78 -2.59 16.94
C LEU A 352 -4.59 -1.24 17.64
N PHE A 353 -3.35 -0.74 17.65
CA PHE A 353 -2.95 0.49 18.32
C PHE A 353 -2.98 1.68 17.36
N ILE A 354 -3.74 2.70 17.71
CA ILE A 354 -4.04 3.88 16.89
C ILE A 354 -3.61 5.13 17.66
N ASN A 355 -2.86 6.02 17.00
CA ASN A 355 -2.39 7.29 17.51
C ASN A 355 -3.11 8.50 16.91
N SER A 356 -3.58 8.38 15.67
CA SER A 356 -4.31 9.44 14.97
C SER A 356 -5.43 8.82 14.15
N ASP A 357 -6.53 9.54 14.01
CA ASP A 357 -7.63 9.19 13.09
C ASP A 357 -7.19 9.27 11.63
N THR A 358 -5.97 9.73 11.35
CA THR A 358 -5.34 9.79 10.03
C THR A 358 -4.00 9.05 10.04
N GLY A 359 -3.46 8.76 8.87
CA GLY A 359 -2.10 8.24 8.74
C GLY A 359 -1.99 6.76 8.49
N PHE A 360 -0.77 6.26 8.46
CA PHE A 360 -0.47 4.88 8.13
C PHE A 360 -0.41 4.00 9.38
N LEU A 361 -1.12 2.88 9.33
CA LEU A 361 -1.10 1.77 10.28
C LEU A 361 -0.66 0.50 9.55
N PHE A 362 0.11 -0.35 10.21
CA PHE A 362 0.55 -1.62 9.63
C PHE A 362 0.23 -2.79 10.55
N GLY A 363 -0.16 -3.92 9.97
CA GLY A 363 -0.37 -5.18 10.68
C GLY A 363 0.39 -6.32 10.01
N ASN A 364 1.33 -6.91 10.72
CA ASN A 364 1.99 -8.14 10.29
C ASN A 364 1.25 -9.36 10.88
N ILE A 365 0.62 -10.18 10.04
CA ILE A 365 -0.03 -11.44 10.47
C ILE A 365 0.75 -12.67 10.02
N ALA A 366 1.98 -12.47 9.55
CA ALA A 366 2.85 -13.53 9.09
C ALA A 366 3.51 -14.29 10.25
N ARG A 367 3.89 -15.53 9.94
CA ARG A 367 4.63 -16.41 10.84
C ARG A 367 5.59 -17.26 10.02
N GLY A 368 6.85 -17.34 10.44
CA GLY A 368 7.83 -18.21 9.81
C GLY A 368 7.34 -19.66 9.68
N GLY A 369 7.55 -20.27 8.52
CA GLY A 369 7.18 -21.67 8.22
C GLY A 369 5.69 -21.91 7.90
N ARG A 370 4.80 -20.94 8.16
CA ARG A 370 3.36 -21.10 7.93
C ARG A 370 3.04 -21.28 6.45
N LYS A 371 2.12 -22.20 6.15
CA LYS A 371 1.63 -22.47 4.79
C LYS A 371 0.35 -21.71 4.51
N LEU A 372 0.11 -21.37 3.25
CA LEU A 372 -1.17 -20.81 2.80
C LEU A 372 -2.30 -21.81 3.04
N ALA A 373 -2.03 -23.10 2.83
CA ALA A 373 -2.98 -24.17 3.10
C ALA A 373 -3.48 -24.16 4.55
N ASP A 374 -2.62 -23.88 5.52
CA ASP A 374 -3.00 -23.83 6.94
C ASP A 374 -3.92 -22.63 7.19
N VAL A 375 -3.64 -21.49 6.55
CA VAL A 375 -4.51 -20.30 6.59
C VAL A 375 -5.87 -20.61 5.97
N ALA A 376 -5.91 -21.27 4.82
CA ALA A 376 -7.16 -21.65 4.16
C ALA A 376 -7.95 -22.68 4.99
N ALA A 377 -7.27 -23.55 5.73
CA ALA A 377 -7.87 -24.49 6.66
C ALA A 377 -8.39 -23.85 7.95
N GLN A 378 -7.95 -22.62 8.30
CA GLN A 378 -8.53 -21.89 9.43
C GLN A 378 -10.03 -21.67 9.25
N ASP A 379 -10.71 -21.54 10.39
CA ASP A 379 -12.14 -21.32 10.47
C ASP A 379 -12.54 -20.09 9.63
N SER A 380 -13.41 -20.32 8.65
CA SER A 380 -13.83 -19.29 7.69
C SER A 380 -14.68 -18.22 8.37
N LEU A 381 -15.53 -18.59 9.33
CA LEU A 381 -16.36 -17.65 10.07
C LEU A 381 -15.48 -16.69 10.89
N LEU A 382 -14.47 -17.21 11.59
CA LEU A 382 -13.54 -16.38 12.36
C LEU A 382 -12.66 -15.51 11.45
N ARG A 383 -12.15 -16.04 10.34
CA ARG A 383 -11.43 -15.21 9.35
C ARG A 383 -12.31 -14.06 8.86
N LYS A 384 -13.58 -14.33 8.54
CA LYS A 384 -14.55 -13.29 8.17
C LYS A 384 -14.75 -12.26 9.29
N GLN A 385 -14.92 -12.70 10.52
CA GLN A 385 -15.05 -11.80 11.68
C GLN A 385 -13.82 -10.92 11.89
N TRP A 386 -12.62 -11.45 11.67
CA TRP A 386 -11.37 -10.68 11.73
C TRP A 386 -11.34 -9.56 10.70
N PHE A 387 -11.61 -9.87 9.43
CA PHE A 387 -11.62 -8.85 8.38
C PHE A 387 -12.79 -7.87 8.54
N ALA A 388 -13.94 -8.33 9.03
CA ALA A 388 -15.06 -7.46 9.39
C ALA A 388 -14.67 -6.45 10.47
N ALA A 389 -13.89 -6.87 11.48
CA ALA A 389 -13.49 -6.02 12.60
C ALA A 389 -12.28 -5.12 12.31
N LEU A 390 -11.40 -5.53 11.37
CA LEU A 390 -10.20 -4.79 11.00
C LEU A 390 -10.44 -3.78 9.85
N GLN A 391 -11.29 -4.12 8.87
CA GLN A 391 -11.53 -3.35 7.65
C GLN A 391 -10.24 -2.75 7.04
N PRO A 392 -9.22 -3.57 6.72
CA PRO A 392 -7.95 -3.04 6.23
C PRO A 392 -8.15 -2.32 4.89
N SER A 393 -7.46 -1.19 4.69
CA SER A 393 -7.49 -0.50 3.39
C SER A 393 -6.78 -1.32 2.31
N TYR A 394 -5.68 -1.98 2.72
CA TYR A 394 -4.90 -2.87 1.85
C TYR A 394 -4.63 -4.19 2.55
N PHE A 395 -4.74 -5.27 1.81
CA PHE A 395 -4.28 -6.59 2.24
C PHE A 395 -3.25 -7.16 1.25
N LEU A 396 -1.98 -7.11 1.66
CA LEU A 396 -0.84 -7.63 0.92
C LEU A 396 -0.71 -9.14 1.22
N LEU A 397 -1.40 -9.95 0.44
CA LEU A 397 -1.49 -11.40 0.63
C LEU A 397 -0.24 -12.07 0.05
N ASN A 398 0.74 -12.31 0.93
CA ASN A 398 1.96 -13.05 0.63
C ASN A 398 1.96 -14.40 1.35
N GLY A 399 1.93 -15.48 0.58
CA GLY A 399 1.94 -16.86 1.07
C GLY A 399 2.22 -17.84 -0.07
N GLY A 400 2.47 -19.10 0.26
CA GLY A 400 2.71 -20.18 -0.71
C GLY A 400 4.13 -20.72 -0.73
N ALA A 401 5.12 -19.97 -0.23
CA ALA A 401 6.53 -20.40 -0.30
C ALA A 401 6.76 -21.72 0.45
N ASN A 402 6.08 -21.92 1.58
CA ASN A 402 6.15 -23.15 2.38
C ASN A 402 5.25 -24.28 1.83
N ASP A 403 4.38 -23.99 0.86
CA ASP A 403 3.52 -24.97 0.21
C ASP A 403 4.21 -25.68 -0.97
N LYS A 404 5.41 -25.21 -1.36
CA LYS A 404 6.17 -25.62 -2.56
C LYS A 404 6.21 -27.12 -2.85
N SER A 405 6.33 -27.95 -1.81
CA SER A 405 6.45 -29.41 -1.96
C SER A 405 5.16 -30.17 -1.66
N THR A 406 4.09 -29.49 -1.21
CA THR A 406 2.89 -30.17 -0.68
C THR A 406 1.58 -29.75 -1.33
N ARG A 407 1.56 -28.68 -2.13
CA ARG A 407 0.35 -28.21 -2.80
C ARG A 407 0.58 -28.02 -4.29
N THR A 408 -0.23 -28.70 -5.10
CA THR A 408 -0.25 -28.47 -6.56
C THR A 408 -0.78 -27.07 -6.87
N GLY A 409 -0.60 -26.60 -8.12
CA GLY A 409 -1.18 -25.32 -8.53
C GLY A 409 -2.69 -25.23 -8.28
N ALA A 410 -3.44 -26.28 -8.64
CA ALA A 410 -4.90 -26.29 -8.47
C ALA A 410 -5.34 -26.20 -6.99
N GLN A 411 -4.63 -26.87 -6.08
CA GLN A 411 -4.93 -26.78 -4.65
C GLN A 411 -4.61 -25.38 -4.12
N HIS A 412 -3.48 -24.80 -4.54
CA HIS A 412 -3.11 -23.44 -4.18
C HIS A 412 -4.12 -22.39 -4.68
N ASN A 413 -4.66 -22.58 -5.89
CA ASN A 413 -5.75 -21.75 -6.42
C ASN A 413 -6.99 -21.81 -5.50
N ALA A 414 -7.41 -23.01 -5.11
CA ALA A 414 -8.56 -23.18 -4.23
C ALA A 414 -8.35 -22.50 -2.87
N ASP A 415 -7.16 -22.63 -2.29
CA ASP A 415 -6.79 -22.01 -1.02
C ASP A 415 -6.84 -20.47 -1.10
N LEU A 416 -6.22 -19.88 -2.14
CA LEU A 416 -6.30 -18.43 -2.40
C LEU A 416 -7.72 -17.95 -2.61
N THR A 417 -8.46 -18.64 -3.48
CA THR A 417 -9.85 -18.31 -3.82
C THR A 417 -10.72 -18.28 -2.58
N LYS A 418 -10.57 -19.25 -1.66
CA LYS A 418 -11.28 -19.30 -0.39
C LYS A 418 -10.98 -18.09 0.48
N ILE A 419 -9.69 -17.78 0.69
CA ILE A 419 -9.26 -16.66 1.54
C ILE A 419 -9.77 -15.33 0.97
N ILE A 420 -9.58 -15.08 -0.34
CA ILE A 420 -9.99 -13.84 -0.99
C ILE A 420 -11.50 -13.66 -0.92
N THR A 421 -12.28 -14.73 -1.15
CA THR A 421 -13.75 -14.68 -1.09
C THR A 421 -14.22 -14.29 0.31
N ASP A 422 -13.62 -14.87 1.35
CA ASP A 422 -13.97 -14.51 2.74
C ASP A 422 -13.69 -13.04 3.05
N VAL A 423 -12.58 -12.50 2.55
CA VAL A 423 -12.24 -11.08 2.73
C VAL A 423 -13.21 -10.17 1.97
N GLN A 424 -13.46 -10.45 0.69
CA GLN A 424 -14.33 -9.63 -0.15
C GLN A 424 -15.79 -9.60 0.35
N GLU A 425 -16.26 -10.69 0.96
CA GLU A 425 -17.63 -10.77 1.50
C GLU A 425 -17.88 -9.80 2.65
N VAL A 426 -16.90 -9.60 3.53
CA VAL A 426 -17.08 -8.86 4.79
C VAL A 426 -16.27 -7.56 4.88
N SER A 427 -15.34 -7.36 3.95
CA SER A 427 -14.50 -6.16 3.84
C SER A 427 -14.35 -5.78 2.35
N PRO A 428 -15.47 -5.47 1.65
CA PRO A 428 -15.49 -5.28 0.20
C PRO A 428 -14.70 -4.05 -0.27
N THR A 429 -14.35 -3.13 0.65
CA THR A 429 -13.51 -1.96 0.37
C THR A 429 -12.01 -2.24 0.50
N THR A 430 -11.62 -3.43 0.98
CA THR A 430 -10.22 -3.83 1.07
C THR A 430 -9.62 -4.01 -0.32
N SER A 431 -8.57 -3.26 -0.63
CA SER A 431 -7.74 -3.52 -1.80
C SER A 431 -6.82 -4.72 -1.53
N ILE A 432 -7.15 -5.88 -2.09
CA ILE A 432 -6.33 -7.08 -1.96
C ILE A 432 -5.27 -7.09 -3.05
N VAL A 433 -4.03 -7.43 -2.68
CA VAL A 433 -2.92 -7.62 -3.61
C VAL A 433 -2.28 -8.98 -3.34
N LEU A 434 -2.29 -9.86 -4.34
CA LEU A 434 -1.56 -11.12 -4.32
C LEU A 434 -0.08 -10.89 -4.59
N ILE A 435 0.76 -11.40 -3.71
CA ILE A 435 2.20 -11.28 -3.83
C ILE A 435 2.75 -12.61 -4.36
N GLN A 436 3.39 -12.55 -5.52
CA GLN A 436 4.33 -13.56 -5.96
C GLN A 436 5.69 -13.25 -5.35
N HIS A 437 6.17 -14.17 -4.53
CA HIS A 437 7.44 -14.02 -3.83
C HIS A 437 8.63 -14.10 -4.78
N ASN A 438 9.80 -13.70 -4.28
CA ASN A 438 11.06 -13.84 -5.00
C ASN A 438 11.32 -15.29 -5.40
N HIS A 439 12.12 -15.48 -6.44
CA HIS A 439 12.57 -16.81 -6.83
C HIS A 439 13.41 -17.41 -5.70
N ILE A 440 13.15 -18.65 -5.34
CA ILE A 440 13.89 -19.38 -4.30
C ILE A 440 14.72 -20.51 -4.93
N TYR A 441 15.69 -21.05 -4.19
CA TYR A 441 16.56 -22.11 -4.67
C TYR A 441 15.78 -23.39 -4.97
N GLY A 442 15.90 -23.88 -6.20
CA GLY A 442 15.35 -25.17 -6.64
C GLY A 442 13.84 -25.21 -6.83
N GLU A 443 13.17 -24.05 -6.93
CA GLU A 443 11.71 -23.98 -7.08
C GLU A 443 11.17 -24.67 -8.34
N GLU A 444 11.99 -24.81 -9.38
CA GLU A 444 11.74 -25.47 -10.66
C GLU A 444 11.41 -26.96 -10.51
N THR A 445 11.85 -27.57 -9.40
CA THR A 445 11.55 -28.97 -9.06
C THR A 445 10.37 -29.12 -8.11
N THR A 446 9.65 -28.02 -7.86
CA THR A 446 8.54 -27.94 -6.91
C THR A 446 7.25 -27.53 -7.63
N PHE A 447 6.17 -27.35 -6.88
CA PHE A 447 4.92 -26.83 -7.44
C PHE A 447 4.89 -25.30 -7.57
N LEU A 448 5.93 -24.58 -7.17
CA LEU A 448 5.94 -23.11 -7.20
C LEU A 448 5.73 -22.49 -8.60
N PRO A 449 6.29 -23.02 -9.70
CA PRO A 449 6.00 -22.51 -11.04
C PRO A 449 4.49 -22.58 -11.36
N GLU A 450 3.85 -23.71 -11.08
CA GLU A 450 2.40 -23.85 -11.22
C GLU A 450 1.65 -22.87 -10.31
N GLN A 451 2.03 -22.76 -9.03
CA GLN A 451 1.39 -21.85 -8.08
C GLN A 451 1.48 -20.38 -8.52
N ALA A 452 2.59 -19.97 -9.14
CA ALA A 452 2.78 -18.62 -9.66
C ALA A 452 1.79 -18.31 -10.80
N LEU A 453 1.60 -19.24 -11.74
CA LEU A 453 0.58 -19.13 -12.80
C LEU A 453 -0.84 -19.03 -12.19
N GLN A 454 -1.10 -19.81 -11.14
CA GLN A 454 -2.40 -19.81 -10.47
C GLN A 454 -2.68 -18.52 -9.70
N LYS A 455 -1.68 -17.87 -9.11
CA LYS A 455 -1.85 -16.55 -8.50
C LYS A 455 -2.31 -15.50 -9.53
N ILE A 456 -1.75 -15.51 -10.73
CA ILE A 456 -2.17 -14.61 -11.82
C ILE A 456 -3.61 -14.90 -12.23
N ALA A 457 -3.95 -16.18 -12.41
CA ALA A 457 -5.31 -16.60 -12.77
C ALA A 457 -6.34 -16.19 -11.71
N VAL A 458 -6.04 -16.41 -10.42
CA VAL A 458 -6.89 -16.00 -9.30
C VAL A 458 -7.01 -14.48 -9.24
N ALA A 459 -5.91 -13.73 -9.41
CA ALA A 459 -5.93 -12.28 -9.39
C ALA A 459 -6.90 -11.71 -10.44
N LYS A 460 -6.79 -12.19 -11.68
CA LYS A 460 -7.70 -11.84 -12.78
C LYS A 460 -9.15 -12.22 -12.46
N ALA A 461 -9.38 -13.46 -12.01
CA ALA A 461 -10.73 -13.97 -11.74
C ALA A 461 -11.43 -13.25 -10.57
N LYS A 462 -10.68 -12.79 -9.57
CA LYS A 462 -11.21 -12.10 -8.38
C LYS A 462 -11.16 -10.58 -8.46
N GLY A 463 -10.58 -10.03 -9.53
CA GLY A 463 -10.40 -8.59 -9.69
C GLY A 463 -9.52 -7.97 -8.60
N VAL A 464 -8.45 -8.65 -8.21
CA VAL A 464 -7.50 -8.19 -7.18
C VAL A 464 -6.14 -7.88 -7.79
N GLY A 465 -5.31 -7.11 -7.08
CA GLY A 465 -3.96 -6.77 -7.53
C GLY A 465 -3.02 -7.98 -7.55
N TYR A 466 -1.95 -7.90 -8.33
CA TYR A 466 -0.88 -8.90 -8.36
C TYR A 466 0.49 -8.23 -8.50
N PHE A 467 1.40 -8.51 -7.57
CA PHE A 467 2.79 -8.04 -7.63
C PHE A 467 3.73 -9.22 -7.78
N ASP A 468 4.65 -9.13 -8.74
CA ASP A 468 5.68 -10.15 -8.95
C ASP A 468 7.06 -9.65 -8.51
N VAL A 469 7.58 -10.21 -7.42
CA VAL A 469 8.91 -9.87 -6.90
C VAL A 469 10.02 -10.50 -7.75
N ARG A 470 9.73 -11.54 -8.54
CA ARG A 470 10.72 -12.15 -9.46
C ARG A 470 11.13 -11.17 -10.56
N ARG A 471 10.20 -10.32 -11.00
CA ARG A 471 10.51 -9.23 -11.97
C ARG A 471 11.48 -8.20 -11.40
N LEU A 472 11.45 -7.99 -10.08
CA LEU A 472 12.33 -7.04 -9.40
C LEU A 472 13.73 -7.63 -9.18
N LEU A 473 13.81 -8.89 -8.72
CA LEU A 473 15.06 -9.49 -8.26
C LEU A 473 15.72 -10.44 -9.27
N GLY A 474 14.98 -10.87 -10.31
CA GLY A 474 15.39 -11.88 -11.27
C GLY A 474 15.25 -13.32 -10.73
N SER A 475 15.89 -14.25 -11.44
CA SER A 475 16.02 -15.65 -11.02
C SER A 475 16.81 -15.77 -9.71
N TYR A 476 16.71 -16.93 -9.03
CA TYR A 476 17.47 -17.14 -7.80
C TYR A 476 18.98 -16.94 -8.00
N VAL A 477 19.53 -17.45 -9.10
CA VAL A 477 20.97 -17.31 -9.44
C VAL A 477 21.35 -15.84 -9.54
N THR A 478 20.56 -15.06 -10.29
CA THR A 478 20.77 -13.62 -10.47
C THR A 478 20.66 -12.86 -9.15
N ALA A 479 19.60 -13.14 -8.37
CA ALA A 479 19.37 -12.52 -7.09
C ALA A 479 20.50 -12.84 -6.10
N ASN A 480 20.93 -14.11 -6.02
CA ASN A 480 21.98 -14.56 -5.13
C ASN A 480 23.33 -13.92 -5.47
N MET A 481 23.72 -13.93 -6.75
CA MET A 481 24.94 -13.24 -7.21
C MET A 481 24.89 -11.72 -6.96
N GLY A 482 23.71 -11.12 -7.06
CA GLY A 482 23.48 -9.70 -6.77
C GLY A 482 23.48 -9.34 -5.27
N GLY A 483 23.63 -10.33 -4.38
CA GLY A 483 23.55 -10.17 -2.93
C GLY A 483 22.14 -9.86 -2.43
N TYR A 484 21.11 -10.20 -3.21
CA TYR A 484 19.70 -10.02 -2.85
C TYR A 484 19.13 -11.19 -2.04
N MET A 485 19.86 -12.31 -1.93
CA MET A 485 19.45 -13.47 -1.15
C MET A 485 20.25 -13.53 0.16
N PHE A 486 19.56 -13.73 1.29
CA PHE A 486 20.18 -14.01 2.58
C PHE A 486 20.55 -15.49 2.69
N ASP A 487 19.64 -16.36 2.26
CA ASP A 487 19.82 -17.80 2.13
C ASP A 487 19.13 -18.30 0.86
N GLY A 488 18.95 -19.61 0.71
CA GLY A 488 18.26 -20.21 -0.44
C GLY A 488 16.78 -19.85 -0.60
N THR A 489 16.18 -19.04 0.26
CA THR A 489 14.74 -18.73 0.28
C THR A 489 14.47 -17.26 0.59
N HIS A 490 15.12 -16.72 1.61
CA HIS A 490 14.81 -15.42 2.18
C HIS A 490 15.62 -14.29 1.53
N PRO A 491 15.00 -13.12 1.26
CA PRO A 491 15.70 -11.93 0.78
C PRO A 491 16.68 -11.37 1.82
N SER A 492 17.80 -10.81 1.35
CA SER A 492 18.76 -10.04 2.18
C SER A 492 18.19 -8.68 2.59
N ASP A 493 18.89 -7.94 3.47
CA ASP A 493 18.52 -6.56 3.81
C ASP A 493 18.43 -5.66 2.58
N LYS A 494 19.37 -5.83 1.64
CA LYS A 494 19.41 -5.11 0.37
C LYS A 494 18.14 -5.37 -0.46
N ALA A 495 17.71 -6.63 -0.56
CA ALA A 495 16.50 -6.99 -1.29
C ALA A 495 15.23 -6.52 -0.58
N ASN A 496 15.15 -6.65 0.74
CA ASN A 496 14.01 -6.19 1.53
C ASN A 496 13.76 -4.67 1.35
N ARG A 497 14.81 -3.85 1.23
CA ARG A 497 14.69 -2.43 0.87
C ARG A 497 14.12 -2.22 -0.52
N ALA A 498 14.61 -2.98 -1.51
CA ALA A 498 14.13 -2.90 -2.89
C ALA A 498 12.65 -3.33 -3.00
N ILE A 499 12.28 -4.44 -2.35
CA ILE A 499 10.91 -4.96 -2.29
C ILE A 499 9.97 -3.92 -1.68
N ALA A 500 10.38 -3.27 -0.59
CA ALA A 500 9.58 -2.23 0.04
C ALA A 500 9.32 -1.03 -0.87
N GLY A 501 10.36 -0.56 -1.57
CA GLY A 501 10.24 0.52 -2.56
C GLY A 501 9.30 0.11 -3.70
N TYR A 502 9.51 -1.09 -4.25
CA TYR A 502 8.67 -1.66 -5.30
C TYR A 502 7.20 -1.73 -4.87
N TYR A 503 6.89 -2.30 -3.70
CA TYR A 503 5.51 -2.36 -3.21
C TYR A 503 4.89 -0.98 -3.08
N ALA A 504 5.60 0.00 -2.54
CA ALA A 504 5.10 1.37 -2.42
C ALA A 504 4.78 1.98 -3.79
N GLU A 505 5.68 1.84 -4.76
CA GLU A 505 5.50 2.34 -6.12
C GLU A 505 4.32 1.69 -6.83
N GLN A 506 4.16 0.37 -6.69
CA GLN A 506 3.07 -0.36 -7.34
C GLN A 506 1.68 0.03 -6.81
N ILE A 507 1.57 0.51 -5.57
CA ILE A 507 0.31 1.07 -5.03
C ILE A 507 0.21 2.60 -5.17
N GLY A 508 1.16 3.25 -5.85
CA GLY A 508 1.11 4.67 -6.20
C GLY A 508 1.79 5.63 -5.22
N PHE A 509 2.67 5.15 -4.34
CA PHE A 509 3.47 5.98 -3.44
C PHE A 509 4.93 6.07 -3.88
N SER A 510 5.57 7.22 -3.64
CA SER A 510 6.99 7.38 -3.96
C SER A 510 7.87 6.57 -3.01
N ALA A 511 8.79 5.76 -3.55
CA ALA A 511 9.78 5.04 -2.75
C ALA A 511 10.76 5.99 -2.00
N ASN A 512 10.92 7.24 -2.45
CA ASN A 512 11.93 8.18 -1.94
C ASN A 512 11.40 9.15 -0.88
N SER A 513 10.52 8.67 -0.03
CA SER A 513 9.83 9.50 0.96
C SER A 513 10.65 9.65 2.23
N ALA A 514 10.87 10.89 2.68
CA ALA A 514 11.50 11.15 3.97
C ALA A 514 10.60 10.61 5.09
N ASP A 515 11.13 9.72 5.91
CA ASP A 515 10.39 9.17 7.06
C ASP A 515 10.47 10.16 8.23
N PRO A 516 9.34 10.76 8.67
CA PRO A 516 9.33 11.64 9.83
C PRO A 516 9.63 10.90 11.14
N GLY A 517 9.73 9.56 11.10
CA GLY A 517 9.93 8.71 12.26
C GLY A 517 8.60 8.29 12.89
N ALA A 518 8.66 7.31 13.79
CA ALA A 518 7.54 7.09 14.70
C ALA A 518 7.50 8.29 15.66
N ALA A 519 6.30 8.75 16.01
CA ALA A 519 6.18 9.66 17.14
C ALA A 519 6.74 8.94 18.39
N SER A 520 7.80 9.51 18.97
CA SER A 520 8.35 9.03 20.23
C SER A 520 7.25 9.10 21.28
N TYR A 521 7.07 8.00 22.02
CA TYR A 521 6.16 7.99 23.15
C TYR A 521 6.62 9.05 24.16
N ASN A 522 5.82 10.11 24.33
CA ASN A 522 6.09 11.19 25.27
C ASN A 522 5.10 11.09 26.44
N PRO A 523 5.42 10.37 27.53
CA PRO A 523 4.49 10.03 28.62
C PRO A 523 3.93 11.21 29.44
N GLY A 524 4.09 12.44 28.99
CA GLY A 524 3.56 13.64 29.64
C GLY A 524 3.53 14.87 28.74
N GLY A 525 3.71 14.71 27.42
CA GLY A 525 3.54 15.81 26.49
C GLY A 525 2.05 16.09 26.34
N THR A 526 1.56 17.18 26.91
CA THR A 526 0.26 17.72 26.49
C THR A 526 0.35 17.92 24.98
N ASP A 527 -0.42 17.15 24.20
CA ASP A 527 -0.53 17.32 22.76
C ASP A 527 -0.72 18.81 22.47
N LEU A 528 0.29 19.46 21.90
CA LEU A 528 0.14 20.77 21.29
C LEU A 528 -0.68 20.55 20.02
N VAL A 529 -2.00 20.45 20.18
CA VAL A 529 -2.93 20.35 19.06
C VAL A 529 -2.79 21.65 18.28
N VAL A 530 -2.37 21.65 17.03
CA VAL A 530 -2.37 22.90 16.26
C VAL A 530 -3.78 23.14 15.73
N ARG A 531 -4.44 24.23 16.14
CA ARG A 531 -5.68 24.71 15.51
C ARG A 531 -5.33 25.71 14.42
N ALA A 532 -5.87 25.49 13.23
CA ALA A 532 -5.80 26.43 12.12
C ALA A 532 -7.19 27.00 11.82
N GLY A 533 -7.22 28.18 11.20
CA GLY A 533 -8.42 28.83 10.71
C GLY A 533 -8.07 30.04 9.86
N SER A 534 -9.07 30.81 9.46
CA SER A 534 -8.89 32.02 8.66
C SER A 534 -9.60 33.20 9.32
N LEU A 535 -9.02 34.40 9.18
CA LEU A 535 -9.65 35.66 9.55
C LEU A 535 -10.53 36.16 8.40
N SER A 536 -11.37 37.16 8.67
CA SER A 536 -12.18 37.76 7.62
C SER A 536 -11.32 38.46 6.56
N THR A 537 -11.69 38.25 5.29
CA THR A 537 -11.06 38.94 4.17
C THR A 537 -11.36 40.43 4.22
N LYS A 538 -10.35 41.27 4.03
CA LYS A 538 -10.51 42.74 4.02
C LYS A 538 -10.38 43.30 2.62
N HIS A 539 -11.26 44.25 2.28
CA HIS A 539 -11.24 45.00 1.02
C HIS A 539 -11.45 46.49 1.32
N PHE A 540 -10.49 47.34 0.95
CA PHE A 540 -10.58 48.78 1.18
C PHE A 540 -9.61 49.57 0.30
N VAL A 541 -9.82 50.89 0.22
CA VAL A 541 -8.95 51.83 -0.49
C VAL A 541 -8.08 52.57 0.52
N VAL A 542 -6.79 52.72 0.23
CA VAL A 542 -5.84 53.47 1.06
C VAL A 542 -5.12 54.51 0.22
N ALA A 543 -5.08 55.74 0.72
CA ALA A 543 -4.33 56.80 0.07
C ALA A 543 -2.81 56.59 0.22
N ALA A 544 -2.04 57.08 -0.75
CA ALA A 544 -0.57 57.01 -0.71
C ALA A 544 -0.01 57.59 0.60
N GLY A 545 0.93 56.87 1.22
CA GLY A 545 1.58 57.25 2.47
C GLY A 545 0.71 57.15 3.73
N VAL A 546 -0.57 56.77 3.62
CA VAL A 546 -1.48 56.66 4.77
C VAL A 546 -1.40 55.27 5.39
N LYS A 547 -1.13 55.21 6.70
CA LYS A 547 -1.17 53.97 7.48
C LYS A 547 -2.61 53.61 7.83
N THR A 548 -3.07 52.45 7.34
CA THR A 548 -4.43 51.96 7.56
C THR A 548 -4.39 50.61 8.26
N GLN A 549 -5.20 50.48 9.33
CA GLN A 549 -5.35 49.22 10.07
C GLN A 549 -6.10 48.18 9.23
N ILE A 550 -5.51 46.98 9.09
CA ILE A 550 -6.14 45.80 8.49
C ILE A 550 -6.88 44.99 9.57
N TYR A 551 -6.16 44.62 10.64
CA TYR A 551 -6.67 43.75 11.70
C TYR A 551 -6.35 44.33 13.07
N LYS A 552 -7.28 44.10 14.01
CA LYS A 552 -7.09 44.34 15.44
C LYS A 552 -7.41 43.04 16.18
N LEU A 553 -6.35 42.33 16.57
CA LEU A 553 -6.44 40.98 17.09
C LEU A 553 -6.26 40.97 18.60
N GLY A 554 -7.18 40.30 19.27
CA GLY A 554 -7.00 39.87 20.65
C GLY A 554 -6.91 38.36 20.75
N LEU A 555 -6.13 37.87 21.71
CA LEU A 555 -5.87 36.44 21.92
C LEU A 555 -6.20 36.07 23.37
N ALA A 556 -6.70 34.86 23.61
CA ALA A 556 -6.98 34.39 24.97
C ALA A 556 -6.31 33.04 25.25
N ALA A 557 -5.79 32.88 26.47
CA ALA A 557 -5.61 31.64 27.22
C ALA A 557 -4.67 30.55 26.65
N GLY A 558 -3.35 30.71 26.83
CA GLY A 558 -2.57 29.56 27.35
C GLY A 558 -1.36 29.04 26.57
N PHE A 559 -0.99 29.60 25.41
CA PHE A 559 0.32 29.32 24.79
C PHE A 559 0.94 30.55 24.13
N THR A 560 2.27 30.57 24.01
CA THR A 560 3.05 31.79 23.81
C THR A 560 2.85 32.47 22.47
N ASN A 561 2.55 31.76 21.38
CA ASN A 561 2.62 32.30 20.01
C ASN A 561 1.47 31.84 19.10
N THR A 562 0.90 32.76 18.33
CA THR A 562 0.01 32.53 17.18
C THR A 562 0.73 32.96 15.91
N THR A 563 0.77 32.12 14.88
CA THR A 563 1.37 32.50 13.59
C THR A 563 0.26 32.84 12.60
N LEU A 564 0.39 33.99 11.96
CA LEU A 564 -0.48 34.50 10.91
C LEU A 564 0.27 34.44 9.58
N ARG A 565 -0.43 33.96 8.56
CA ARG A 565 0.02 33.93 7.16
C ARG A 565 -0.95 34.77 6.35
N MET A 566 -0.49 35.93 5.89
CA MET A 566 -1.31 36.89 5.16
C MET A 566 -0.89 36.99 3.70
N THR A 567 -1.83 36.87 2.79
CA THR A 567 -1.65 37.27 1.38
C THR A 567 -2.26 38.65 1.21
N VAL A 568 -1.42 39.64 0.88
CA VAL A 568 -1.85 41.03 0.67
C VAL A 568 -1.66 41.38 -0.80
N CYS A 569 -2.75 41.69 -1.47
CA CYS A 569 -2.77 42.19 -2.84
C CYS A 569 -3.07 43.69 -2.82
N CYS A 570 -2.22 44.47 -3.47
CA CYS A 570 -2.31 45.91 -3.57
C CYS A 570 -2.38 46.28 -5.05
N ASN A 571 -3.47 46.89 -5.49
CA ASN A 571 -3.66 47.33 -6.86
C ASN A 571 -3.73 48.86 -6.89
N ARG A 572 -2.90 49.49 -7.71
CA ARG A 572 -2.89 50.95 -7.86
C ARG A 572 -4.22 51.42 -8.46
N ASN A 573 -4.89 52.33 -7.76
CA ASN A 573 -6.22 52.79 -8.11
C ASN A 573 -6.25 53.40 -9.52
N GLY A 574 -7.25 53.02 -10.31
CA GLY A 574 -7.39 53.44 -11.71
C GLY A 574 -6.39 52.79 -12.68
N SER A 575 -5.65 51.75 -12.28
CA SER A 575 -4.71 51.03 -13.14
C SER A 575 -4.91 49.51 -13.08
N GLY A 576 -4.29 48.78 -14.02
CA GLY A 576 -4.20 47.32 -13.99
C GLY A 576 -2.96 46.76 -13.27
N LEU A 577 -2.18 47.62 -12.59
CA LEU A 577 -0.89 47.26 -12.00
C LEU A 577 -1.06 46.79 -10.56
N SER A 578 -0.40 45.70 -10.19
CA SER A 578 -0.55 45.08 -8.88
C SER A 578 0.76 44.67 -8.22
N ALA A 579 0.72 44.63 -6.89
CA ALA A 579 1.78 44.14 -6.02
C ALA A 579 1.17 43.15 -5.02
N THR A 580 1.71 41.94 -4.94
CA THR A 580 1.23 40.90 -4.02
C THR A 580 2.36 40.46 -3.11
N LYS A 581 2.12 40.43 -1.79
CA LYS A 581 3.08 39.94 -0.80
C LYS A 581 2.47 38.85 0.08
N LEU A 582 3.24 37.79 0.34
CA LEU A 582 2.97 36.82 1.39
C LEU A 582 3.75 37.23 2.65
N ILE A 583 3.03 37.53 3.72
CA ILE A 583 3.57 38.08 4.96
C ILE A 583 3.34 37.10 6.11
N LEU A 584 4.38 36.87 6.91
CA LEU A 584 4.32 36.07 8.14
C LEU A 584 4.43 36.98 9.36
N VAL A 585 3.52 36.82 10.32
CA VAL A 585 3.52 37.56 11.58
C VAL A 585 3.27 36.59 12.73
N THR A 586 4.11 36.61 13.76
CA THR A 586 3.86 35.87 14.99
C THR A 586 3.41 36.82 16.10
N VAL A 587 2.24 36.55 16.65
CA VAL A 587 1.66 37.30 17.77
C VAL A 587 1.85 36.52 19.06
N ARG A 588 2.44 37.16 20.07
CA ARG A 588 2.59 36.59 21.41
C ARG A 588 1.31 36.78 22.23
N ASN A 589 0.81 35.69 22.82
CA ASN A 589 -0.42 35.70 23.61
C ASN A 589 -0.13 36.06 25.07
N GLY A 590 -1.06 36.76 25.71
CA GLY A 590 -1.08 36.98 27.14
C GLY A 590 -1.81 35.89 27.91
N THR A 591 -1.61 35.88 29.23
CA THR A 591 -2.32 34.98 30.13
C THR A 591 -3.72 35.49 30.47
N SER A 592 -3.95 36.80 30.38
CA SER A 592 -5.27 37.43 30.48
C SER A 592 -6.08 37.24 29.19
N GLY A 593 -7.40 37.05 29.32
CA GLY A 593 -8.29 36.95 28.18
C GLY A 593 -8.20 38.18 27.28
N ASN A 594 -8.13 37.95 25.96
CA ASN A 594 -8.18 38.98 24.94
C ASN A 594 -6.97 39.96 24.99
N SER A 595 -5.75 39.45 25.25
CA SER A 595 -4.52 40.25 25.35
C SER A 595 -3.37 39.69 24.49
N ALA A 596 -2.87 40.48 23.54
CA ALA A 596 -1.58 40.26 22.87
C ALA A 596 -0.48 40.95 23.69
N THR A 597 0.62 40.24 23.95
CA THR A 597 1.75 40.71 24.78
C THR A 597 2.98 41.06 23.95
N GLY A 598 3.02 40.65 22.68
CA GLY A 598 4.08 41.00 21.76
C GLY A 598 3.70 40.64 20.33
N VAL A 599 4.48 41.12 19.37
CA VAL A 599 4.37 40.75 17.97
C VAL A 599 5.74 40.80 17.32
N THR A 600 6.00 39.93 16.36
CA THR A 600 7.22 39.99 15.55
C THR A 600 7.09 41.04 14.45
N THR A 601 8.21 41.58 14.00
CA THR A 601 8.24 42.36 12.77
C THR A 601 7.70 41.51 11.62
N PRO A 602 6.75 42.01 10.81
CA PRO A 602 6.24 41.28 9.65
C PRO A 602 7.37 40.91 8.69
N ALA A 603 7.48 39.63 8.35
CA ALA A 603 8.46 39.12 7.41
C ALA A 603 7.80 38.85 6.05
N THR A 604 8.37 39.36 4.97
CA THR A 604 7.91 39.04 3.61
C THR A 604 8.52 37.72 3.17
N ALA A 605 7.69 36.68 3.06
CA ALA A 605 8.11 35.37 2.60
C ALA A 605 8.22 35.31 1.07
N TYR A 606 7.36 36.05 0.38
CA TYR A 606 7.32 36.10 -1.09
C TYR A 606 6.69 37.41 -1.58
N SER A 607 7.13 37.92 -2.74
CA SER A 607 6.56 39.12 -3.38
C SER A 607 6.54 39.02 -4.89
N ILE A 608 5.43 39.41 -5.51
CA ILE A 608 5.29 39.67 -6.96
C ILE A 608 4.98 41.15 -7.11
N LEU A 609 5.74 41.84 -7.96
CA LEU A 609 5.57 43.27 -8.21
C LEU A 609 5.51 43.49 -9.72
N ASP A 610 4.39 44.02 -10.21
CA ASP A 610 4.38 44.63 -11.54
C ASP A 610 5.21 45.91 -11.51
N ALA A 611 6.04 46.12 -12.52
CA ALA A 611 6.79 47.36 -12.66
C ALA A 611 5.81 48.56 -12.64
N ASN A 612 6.02 49.50 -11.72
CA ASN A 612 5.20 50.70 -11.50
C ASN A 612 3.86 50.53 -10.75
N ALA A 613 3.59 49.36 -10.14
CA ALA A 613 2.45 49.19 -9.25
C ALA A 613 2.54 50.05 -7.97
N GLY A 614 3.76 50.48 -7.60
CA GLY A 614 4.07 51.05 -6.29
C GLY A 614 4.22 49.96 -5.24
N ASP A 615 5.14 50.15 -4.29
CA ASP A 615 5.31 49.21 -3.18
C ASP A 615 4.41 49.57 -1.99
N PHE A 616 4.24 48.63 -1.05
CA PHE A 616 3.56 48.87 0.23
C PHE A 616 4.27 48.15 1.37
N THR A 617 4.15 48.70 2.58
CA THR A 617 4.71 48.11 3.79
C THR A 617 3.62 47.54 4.70
N ILE A 618 3.87 46.37 5.30
CA ILE A 618 3.06 45.84 6.38
C ILE A 618 3.79 46.04 7.70
N SER A 619 3.08 46.57 8.69
CA SER A 619 3.56 46.75 10.06
C SER A 619 2.65 46.04 11.05
N ALA A 620 3.21 45.61 12.17
CA ALA A 620 2.46 45.03 13.27
C ALA A 620 2.98 45.57 14.60
N GLU A 621 2.08 45.94 15.50
CA GLU A 621 2.41 46.48 16.82
C GLU A 621 1.38 46.06 17.88
N VAL A 622 1.74 46.13 19.16
CA VAL A 622 0.80 45.87 20.26
C VAL A 622 0.33 47.19 20.86
N VAL A 623 -0.97 47.48 20.74
CA VAL A 623 -1.61 48.69 21.28
C VAL A 623 -2.73 48.28 22.24
N SER A 624 -2.64 48.72 23.49
CA SER A 624 -3.63 48.41 24.55
C SER A 624 -3.96 46.91 24.64
N GLY A 625 -2.94 46.07 24.55
CA GLY A 625 -3.09 44.61 24.60
C GLY A 625 -3.71 44.00 23.35
N LYS A 626 -3.75 44.69 22.21
CA LYS A 626 -4.19 44.13 20.92
C LYS A 626 -3.06 44.18 19.91
N CYS A 627 -2.94 43.14 19.08
CA CYS A 627 -2.06 43.20 17.92
C CYS A 627 -2.77 43.97 16.80
N ILE A 628 -2.20 45.10 16.40
CA ILE A 628 -2.67 45.94 15.31
C ILE A 628 -1.78 45.67 14.11
N ILE A 629 -2.37 45.15 13.03
CA ILE A 629 -1.68 44.95 11.75
C ILE A 629 -2.16 46.02 10.79
N SER A 630 -1.22 46.73 10.15
CA SER A 630 -1.52 47.84 9.26
C SER A 630 -0.76 47.74 7.94
N THR A 631 -1.30 48.37 6.91
CA THR A 631 -0.66 48.55 5.60
C THR A 631 -0.43 50.03 5.30
N THR A 632 0.56 50.34 4.48
CA THR A 632 0.88 51.70 4.02
C THR A 632 1.42 51.60 2.59
N PRO A 633 0.61 51.95 1.57
CA PRO A 633 1.10 52.12 0.20
C PRO A 633 2.11 53.26 0.15
N ALA A 634 3.21 53.09 -0.58
CA ALA A 634 4.27 54.09 -0.64
C ALA A 634 3.92 55.26 -1.58
N GLU A 635 3.51 54.95 -2.81
CA GLU A 635 3.52 55.92 -3.91
C GLU A 635 2.14 56.30 -4.44
N TYR A 636 1.16 55.40 -4.35
CA TYR A 636 -0.14 55.59 -4.98
C TYR A 636 -1.30 55.16 -4.09
N ASP A 637 -2.42 55.83 -4.28
CA ASP A 637 -3.71 55.37 -3.78
C ASP A 637 -3.98 53.96 -4.32
N SER A 638 -4.34 53.05 -3.43
CA SER A 638 -4.38 51.62 -3.75
C SER A 638 -5.63 50.95 -3.22
N ASN A 639 -6.19 50.06 -4.04
CA ASN A 639 -7.19 49.07 -3.64
C ASN A 639 -6.46 47.89 -3.02
N ILE A 640 -6.78 47.54 -1.77
CA ILE A 640 -6.09 46.49 -1.03
C ILE A 640 -7.06 45.36 -0.72
N VAL A 641 -6.60 44.13 -0.94
CA VAL A 641 -7.25 42.89 -0.54
C VAL A 641 -6.32 42.11 0.38
N VAL A 642 -6.84 41.65 1.52
CA VAL A 642 -6.07 40.83 2.48
C VAL A 642 -6.81 39.56 2.82
N GLU A 643 -6.14 38.43 2.62
CA GLU A 643 -6.55 37.11 3.11
C GLU A 643 -5.57 36.67 4.20
N CYS A 644 -6.05 36.13 5.31
CA CYS A 644 -5.19 35.74 6.43
C CYS A 644 -5.61 34.41 7.03
N ASP A 645 -4.68 33.45 7.01
CA ASP A 645 -4.78 32.21 7.77
C ASP A 645 -4.01 32.33 9.07
N TYR A 646 -4.44 31.58 10.09
CA TYR A 646 -3.74 31.49 11.36
C TYR A 646 -3.50 30.05 11.78
N SER A 647 -2.47 29.85 12.60
CA SER A 647 -2.13 28.59 13.25
C SER A 647 -1.75 28.86 14.70
N VAL A 648 -2.44 28.19 15.63
CA VAL A 648 -2.26 28.32 17.08
C VAL A 648 -2.01 26.96 17.71
N PRO A 649 -0.93 26.78 18.49
CA PRO A 649 -0.83 25.64 19.39
C PRO A 649 -1.91 25.73 20.47
N TYR A 650 -2.85 24.79 20.44
CA TYR A 650 -4.11 24.75 21.19
C TYR A 650 -4.03 23.83 22.40
N ASN A 651 -4.38 24.37 23.57
CA ASN A 651 -4.72 23.59 24.76
C ASN A 651 -6.25 23.54 24.91
N PRO A 652 -6.90 22.36 24.83
CA PRO A 652 -8.34 22.23 25.04
C PRO A 652 -8.81 22.70 26.42
N SER A 653 -7.96 22.64 27.44
CA SER A 653 -8.31 23.07 28.80
C SER A 653 -8.42 24.59 28.98
N ALA A 654 -7.87 25.39 28.05
CA ALA A 654 -7.76 26.84 28.19
C ALA A 654 -8.76 27.63 27.34
N GLY A 655 -9.49 27.00 26.40
CA GLY A 655 -10.54 27.68 25.63
C GLY A 655 -10.02 28.80 24.71
N GLN A 656 -8.93 28.55 23.98
CA GLN A 656 -8.30 29.56 23.12
C GLN A 656 -9.20 30.01 21.96
N VAL A 657 -9.30 31.32 21.79
CA VAL A 657 -10.04 31.99 20.72
C VAL A 657 -9.21 33.17 20.21
N ILE A 658 -9.16 33.34 18.89
CA ILE A 658 -8.70 34.58 18.26
C ILE A 658 -9.92 35.48 18.10
N PHE A 659 -9.85 36.67 18.67
CA PHE A 659 -10.87 37.70 18.49
C PHE A 659 -10.40 38.66 17.41
N GLU A 660 -11.10 38.66 16.29
CA GLU A 660 -11.01 39.69 15.27
C GLU A 660 -12.09 40.74 15.54
N ASN A 661 -11.68 42.00 15.69
CA ASN A 661 -12.61 43.13 15.80
C ASN A 661 -12.99 43.71 14.44
#